data_AF-A0A0W0STC9-F1
#
_entry.id   AF-A0A0W0STC9-F1
#
_cell.length_a   1.000
_cell.length_b   1.000
_cell.length_c   1.000
_cell.angle_alpha   90.00
_cell.angle_beta   90.00
_cell.angle_gamma   90.00
#
_symmetry.space_group_name_H-M   'P 1'
#
loop_
_entity.id
_entity.type
_entity.pdbx_description
1 polymer ?
#
loop_
_entity_poly.entity_id
_entity_poly.type
_entity_poly.pdbx_seq_one_letter_code
_entity_poly.pdbx_strand_id
1 'polypeptide(L)'
;MLGVAQAQELLRQEKAKRVERFKEAVDVSAAMDNCFFHSLALHFLGNGKPFPAELFAENTLDAPAVRQLKQLLQEEASQRLLTTSATPDYLFEKTLILGVLLRSWFVQQLLQSKESREAIFSFPGEVSSEHDLRRGSFVQMVADYREAALADGKAPARRAVFLLEDVSKSLENAILGLLESDVVNEPLMLALGQAQEKMTTSIANLNELRAKLKFGNKTLAPSIEALNEAKKELEGVLNLLKDVKTEQARAIEKMLQEAQTSKLGYDLTAEEYSLASFFVQVEESSIYLANASFFDESLLSEEAEGESDTIGKYWEQKGFENYCKFLSNPSVKITYADVDSVLSKLCSYGIYNQQDGTVIVCDTKEPEMELALGAKAGHYILLSTPKTEGLFKEYTQQKEHYLTNREDLLALEAPTYPNTFFVEATFPKSHLKKDPVDTLVEVVPEFLKKLQPKKEETHGSSEQVKSTTTDVSPVEAHSPKQEQGMQPKEDNKLSPVESGGSTHVTIPKTTTGISPSGGDSKSSQGEDVKLREEREREAKLREEQEAKLREDQDAKLREEREREAKLREEREAKLREEREAKLREEREAKLREEKDKKLPEIKDSQLTNQKLKDFYKELTRLENKVSELELKSTKSPEKYQNAAVEARALHTKLHKAFATFLESPKNEASFTSFSNVSINAIHKHQGVLESHRKTWGLFKQVIGNILLGIAGLGIFYGFALAANYHSSGRYFFFGTKTAQQVSKIEKMIPDVEAPPEIKVK
;
A
#
# COMPACT_ATOMS: atom_id res chain seq x y z
N MET A 1 -2.94 -41.16 19.13
CA MET A 1 -2.95 -40.02 18.18
C MET A 1 -4.07 -40.23 17.19
N LEU A 2 -4.71 -39.18 16.68
CA LEU A 2 -5.58 -39.30 15.50
C LEU A 2 -4.71 -39.48 14.24
N GLY A 3 -5.18 -40.25 13.27
CA GLY A 3 -4.50 -40.33 11.96
C GLY A 3 -4.63 -39.00 11.21
N VAL A 4 -3.61 -38.63 10.41
CA VAL A 4 -3.57 -37.32 9.72
C VAL A 4 -4.84 -37.05 8.90
N ALA A 5 -5.32 -38.04 8.13
CA ALA A 5 -6.56 -37.93 7.37
C ALA A 5 -7.81 -37.72 8.26
N GLN A 6 -7.86 -38.33 9.45
CA GLN A 6 -8.97 -38.16 10.40
C GLN A 6 -8.95 -36.76 11.04
N ALA A 7 -7.76 -36.23 11.35
CA ALA A 7 -7.62 -34.85 11.82
C ALA A 7 -7.98 -33.82 10.73
N GLN A 8 -7.61 -34.08 9.47
CA GLN A 8 -7.99 -33.24 8.33
C GLN A 8 -9.51 -33.26 8.08
N GLU A 9 -10.16 -34.42 8.19
CA GLU A 9 -11.63 -34.52 8.02
C GLU A 9 -12.38 -33.84 9.17
N LEU A 10 -11.94 -33.98 10.43
CA LEU A 10 -12.50 -33.25 11.56
C LEU A 10 -12.38 -31.73 11.36
N LEU A 11 -11.21 -31.24 10.95
CA LEU A 11 -11.00 -29.83 10.63
C LEU A 11 -11.90 -29.36 9.48
N ARG A 12 -12.11 -30.18 8.44
CA ARG A 12 -13.03 -29.89 7.33
C ARG A 12 -14.48 -29.78 7.82
N GLN A 13 -14.91 -30.66 8.72
CA GLN A 13 -16.24 -30.64 9.31
C GLN A 13 -16.46 -29.42 10.22
N GLU A 14 -15.47 -29.04 11.04
CA GLU A 14 -15.54 -27.79 11.82
C GLU A 14 -15.64 -26.56 10.93
N LYS A 15 -14.81 -26.46 9.87
CA LYS A 15 -14.86 -25.35 8.91
C LYS A 15 -16.23 -25.25 8.26
N ALA A 16 -16.82 -26.37 7.83
CA ALA A 16 -18.18 -26.40 7.29
C ALA A 16 -19.23 -25.92 8.32
N LYS A 17 -19.12 -26.31 9.60
CA LYS A 17 -20.01 -25.82 10.68
C LYS A 17 -19.87 -24.31 10.91
N ARG A 18 -18.64 -23.76 10.88
CA ARG A 18 -18.39 -22.31 10.99
C ARG A 18 -19.02 -21.57 9.80
N VAL A 19 -18.81 -22.05 8.57
CA VAL A 19 -19.39 -21.47 7.34
C VAL A 19 -20.92 -21.47 7.36
N GLU A 20 -21.56 -22.50 7.93
CA GLU A 20 -23.02 -22.52 8.06
C GLU A 20 -23.52 -21.47 9.07
N ARG A 21 -22.86 -21.34 10.24
CA ARG A 21 -23.16 -20.27 11.23
C ARG A 21 -22.99 -18.85 10.66
N PHE A 22 -22.18 -18.65 9.62
CA PHE A 22 -22.05 -17.34 8.96
C PHE A 22 -23.30 -16.90 8.20
N LYS A 23 -24.26 -17.79 7.90
CA LYS A 23 -25.55 -17.40 7.31
C LYS A 23 -26.52 -16.78 8.33
N GLU A 24 -26.28 -17.02 9.62
CA GLU A 24 -27.06 -16.50 10.76
C GLU A 24 -26.32 -15.39 11.51
N ALA A 25 -25.17 -14.95 10.98
CA ALA A 25 -24.35 -13.87 11.53
C ALA A 25 -24.87 -12.50 11.08
N VAL A 26 -24.79 -11.50 11.97
CA VAL A 26 -25.21 -10.13 11.72
C VAL A 26 -24.20 -9.43 10.82
N ASP A 27 -24.68 -8.90 9.69
CA ASP A 27 -23.96 -7.87 8.95
C ASP A 27 -24.03 -6.54 9.71
N VAL A 28 -22.92 -6.14 10.35
CA VAL A 28 -22.85 -4.93 11.19
C VAL A 28 -22.68 -3.66 10.34
N SER A 29 -23.09 -2.49 10.82
CA SER A 29 -22.87 -1.21 10.10
C SER A 29 -21.38 -0.87 9.95
N ALA A 30 -20.99 -0.38 8.77
CA ALA A 30 -19.64 0.13 8.49
C ALA A 30 -19.54 1.67 8.51
N ALA A 31 -20.57 2.39 8.97
CA ALA A 31 -20.53 3.85 9.08
C ALA A 31 -19.34 4.33 9.93
N MET A 32 -18.77 5.50 9.60
CA MET A 32 -17.62 6.10 10.30
C MET A 32 -16.42 5.14 10.47
N ASP A 33 -16.25 4.21 9.51
CA ASP A 33 -15.25 3.13 9.51
C ASP A 33 -15.18 2.30 10.81
N ASN A 34 -16.26 2.32 11.61
CA ASN A 34 -16.32 1.78 12.97
C ASN A 34 -16.86 0.34 13.03
N CYS A 35 -16.88 -0.41 11.92
CA CYS A 35 -17.46 -1.76 11.83
C CYS A 35 -17.00 -2.71 12.97
N PHE A 36 -15.72 -2.68 13.32
CA PHE A 36 -15.18 -3.45 14.44
C PHE A 36 -15.81 -3.02 15.79
N PHE A 37 -15.79 -1.73 16.11
CA PHE A 37 -16.34 -1.21 17.37
C PHE A 37 -17.86 -1.30 17.46
N HIS A 38 -18.58 -1.18 16.34
CA HIS A 38 -20.01 -1.49 16.26
C HIS A 38 -20.28 -2.97 16.61
N SER A 39 -19.43 -3.88 16.13
CA SER A 39 -19.54 -5.31 16.45
C SER A 39 -19.27 -5.56 17.94
N LEU A 40 -18.30 -4.87 18.52
CA LEU A 40 -17.97 -4.95 19.95
C LEU A 40 -19.09 -4.37 20.84
N ALA A 41 -19.64 -3.20 20.47
CA ALA A 41 -20.78 -2.58 21.16
C ALA A 41 -22.02 -3.48 21.12
N LEU A 42 -22.34 -4.04 19.95
CA LEU A 42 -23.47 -4.97 19.77
C LEU A 42 -23.24 -6.29 20.53
N HIS A 43 -22.01 -6.81 20.58
CA HIS A 43 -21.65 -7.96 21.41
C HIS A 43 -21.84 -7.67 22.91
N PHE A 44 -21.42 -6.50 23.39
CA PHE A 44 -21.56 -6.10 24.79
C PHE A 44 -23.03 -5.92 25.18
N LEU A 45 -23.79 -5.16 24.38
CA LEU A 45 -25.24 -4.97 24.54
C LEU A 45 -26.00 -6.31 24.50
N GLY A 46 -25.75 -7.16 23.50
CA GLY A 46 -26.39 -8.47 23.38
C GLY A 46 -26.09 -9.42 24.54
N ASN A 47 -24.96 -9.24 25.23
CA ASN A 47 -24.60 -10.05 26.37
C ASN A 47 -24.90 -9.43 27.74
N GLY A 48 -25.28 -8.16 27.81
CA GLY A 48 -25.37 -7.42 29.07
C GLY A 48 -24.00 -7.28 29.75
N LYS A 49 -22.91 -7.19 28.98
CA LYS A 49 -21.57 -6.93 29.52
C LYS A 49 -21.44 -5.47 29.94
N PRO A 50 -20.75 -5.17 31.06
CA PRO A 50 -20.42 -3.79 31.40
C PRO A 50 -19.48 -3.18 30.35
N PHE A 51 -19.72 -1.92 30.00
CA PHE A 51 -18.78 -1.11 29.21
C PHE A 51 -17.65 -0.58 30.12
N PRO A 52 -16.49 -0.18 29.55
CA PRO A 52 -15.42 0.43 30.33
C PRO A 52 -15.89 1.70 31.07
N ALA A 53 -15.49 1.87 32.33
CA ALA A 53 -15.92 3.01 33.15
C ALA A 53 -15.56 4.37 32.50
N GLU A 54 -14.32 4.49 32.00
CA GLU A 54 -13.79 5.71 31.37
C GLU A 54 -14.28 5.93 29.92
N LEU A 55 -15.27 5.17 29.43
CA LEU A 55 -15.76 5.29 28.04
C LEU A 55 -16.26 6.72 27.69
N PHE A 56 -16.79 7.43 28.69
CA PHE A 56 -17.36 8.77 28.56
C PHE A 56 -16.40 9.90 29.00
N ALA A 57 -15.21 9.58 29.50
CA ALA A 57 -14.20 10.56 29.93
C ALA A 57 -13.46 11.16 28.73
N GLU A 58 -13.17 12.46 28.73
CA GLU A 58 -12.42 13.12 27.63
C GLU A 58 -10.97 12.65 27.57
N ASN A 59 -10.51 12.35 26.35
CA ASN A 59 -9.17 11.82 26.07
C ASN A 59 -8.31 12.85 25.31
N THR A 60 -6.99 12.81 25.50
CA THR A 60 -6.06 13.78 24.87
C THR A 60 -6.07 13.72 23.35
N LEU A 61 -6.37 12.54 22.77
CA LEU A 61 -6.46 12.31 21.32
C LEU A 61 -7.88 12.50 20.73
N ASP A 62 -8.86 12.93 21.51
CA ASP A 62 -10.22 13.15 21.00
C ASP A 62 -10.27 14.29 19.98
N ALA A 63 -10.91 14.04 18.84
CA ALA A 63 -11.30 15.10 17.90
C ALA A 63 -12.40 16.01 18.53
N PRO A 64 -12.56 17.27 18.07
CA PRO A 64 -13.52 18.21 18.66
C PRO A 64 -14.95 17.67 18.80
N ALA A 65 -15.47 17.01 17.75
CA ALA A 65 -16.79 16.39 17.78
C ALA A 65 -16.90 15.25 18.83
N VAL A 66 -15.82 14.50 19.08
CA VAL A 66 -15.82 13.42 20.08
C VAL A 66 -15.82 13.98 21.51
N ARG A 67 -15.13 15.11 21.75
CA ARG A 67 -15.23 15.83 23.03
C ARG A 67 -16.64 16.37 23.24
N GLN A 68 -17.22 17.01 22.22
CA GLN A 68 -18.61 17.47 22.26
C GLN A 68 -19.60 16.32 22.51
N LEU A 69 -19.40 15.15 21.90
CA LEU A 69 -20.19 13.95 22.16
C LEU A 69 -20.11 13.53 23.64
N LYS A 70 -18.89 13.48 24.21
CA LYS A 70 -18.69 13.13 25.62
C LYS A 70 -19.26 14.18 26.58
N GLN A 71 -19.21 15.46 26.22
CA GLN A 71 -19.83 16.55 26.98
C GLN A 71 -21.37 16.45 26.99
N LEU A 72 -21.98 16.06 25.86
CA LEU A 72 -23.42 15.76 25.77
C LEU A 72 -23.82 14.51 26.57
N LEU A 73 -22.87 13.65 26.91
CA LEU A 73 -23.08 12.35 27.59
C LEU A 73 -22.53 12.31 29.02
N GLN A 74 -22.36 13.46 29.68
CA GLN A 74 -21.97 13.52 31.10
C GLN A 74 -23.09 13.09 32.07
N GLU A 75 -24.36 13.06 31.63
CA GLU A 75 -25.47 12.61 32.47
C GLU A 75 -25.48 11.08 32.60
N GLU A 76 -25.32 10.57 33.83
CA GLU A 76 -25.29 9.12 34.12
C GLU A 76 -26.56 8.39 33.63
N ALA A 77 -27.73 9.04 33.67
CA ALA A 77 -28.96 8.47 33.13
C ALA A 77 -28.88 8.22 31.62
N SER A 78 -28.33 9.18 30.86
CA SER A 78 -28.07 9.03 29.43
C SER A 78 -27.01 7.96 29.13
N GLN A 79 -25.94 7.87 29.94
CA GLN A 79 -24.93 6.81 29.82
C GLN A 79 -25.54 5.41 30.04
N ARG A 80 -26.34 5.23 31.09
CA ARG A 80 -27.05 3.98 31.40
C ARG A 80 -28.05 3.59 30.30
N LEU A 81 -28.75 4.55 29.71
CA LEU A 81 -29.70 4.31 28.59
C LEU A 81 -28.99 3.91 27.29
N LEU A 82 -27.80 4.45 27.01
CA LEU A 82 -27.00 4.04 25.85
C LEU A 82 -26.40 2.63 26.00
N THR A 83 -25.91 2.31 27.20
CA THR A 83 -25.19 1.05 27.50
C THR A 83 -26.10 -0.13 27.84
N THR A 84 -27.43 0.03 27.74
CA THR A 84 -28.41 -1.04 28.01
C THR A 84 -29.22 -1.48 26.79
N SER A 85 -29.42 -2.79 26.71
CA SER A 85 -30.27 -3.53 25.76
C SER A 85 -31.59 -4.02 26.38
N ALA A 86 -31.95 -3.54 27.57
CA ALA A 86 -33.17 -3.92 28.28
C ALA A 86 -34.46 -3.73 27.46
N THR A 87 -34.43 -2.81 26.49
CA THR A 87 -35.32 -2.83 25.32
C THR A 87 -34.48 -2.80 24.03
N PRO A 88 -34.98 -3.36 22.92
CA PRO A 88 -34.32 -3.28 21.61
C PRO A 88 -34.40 -1.89 20.95
N ASP A 89 -35.07 -0.93 21.60
CA ASP A 89 -35.30 0.41 21.04
C ASP A 89 -33.98 1.11 20.73
N TYR A 90 -33.88 1.64 19.51
CA TYR A 90 -32.75 2.40 18.99
C TYR A 90 -31.39 1.69 19.16
N LEU A 91 -31.40 0.36 19.08
CA LEU A 91 -30.20 -0.47 19.19
C LEU A 91 -29.17 -0.14 18.10
N PHE A 92 -29.64 0.21 16.90
CA PHE A 92 -28.79 0.69 15.82
C PHE A 92 -28.09 2.02 16.17
N GLU A 93 -28.85 3.03 16.61
CA GLU A 93 -28.34 4.33 17.07
C GLU A 93 -27.36 4.21 18.24
N LYS A 94 -27.72 3.44 19.28
CA LYS A 94 -26.85 3.13 20.42
C LYS A 94 -25.52 2.55 19.92
N THR A 95 -25.58 1.59 18.99
CA THR A 95 -24.38 0.97 18.40
C THR A 95 -23.51 1.98 17.66
N LEU A 96 -24.09 2.92 16.89
CA LEU A 96 -23.34 3.98 16.20
C LEU A 96 -22.59 4.90 17.19
N ILE A 97 -23.28 5.40 18.22
CA ILE A 97 -22.69 6.26 19.26
C ILE A 97 -21.57 5.53 20.00
N LEU A 98 -21.84 4.31 20.45
CA LEU A 98 -20.86 3.49 21.18
C LEU A 98 -19.65 3.13 20.31
N GLY A 99 -19.80 2.99 18.99
CA GLY A 99 -18.67 2.80 18.08
C GLY A 99 -17.66 3.95 18.09
N VAL A 100 -18.15 5.20 18.10
CA VAL A 100 -17.31 6.41 18.17
C VAL A 100 -16.62 6.52 19.53
N LEU A 101 -17.34 6.25 20.62
CA LEU A 101 -16.79 6.28 21.98
C LEU A 101 -15.76 5.17 22.21
N LEU A 102 -16.02 3.94 21.74
CA LEU A 102 -15.09 2.82 21.85
C LEU A 102 -13.81 3.07 21.06
N ARG A 103 -13.87 3.63 19.82
CA ARG A 103 -12.65 4.04 19.08
C ARG A 103 -11.77 4.95 19.95
N SER A 104 -12.36 6.03 20.46
CA SER A 104 -11.67 7.01 21.31
C SER A 104 -11.03 6.36 22.53
N TRP A 105 -11.79 5.53 23.25
CA TRP A 105 -11.33 4.86 24.45
C TRP A 105 -10.19 3.87 24.15
N PHE A 106 -10.33 3.02 23.12
CA PHE A 106 -9.30 2.06 22.71
C PHE A 106 -7.99 2.76 22.33
N VAL A 107 -8.06 3.83 21.53
CA VAL A 107 -6.87 4.57 21.11
C VAL A 107 -6.17 5.27 22.29
N GLN A 108 -6.92 5.71 23.31
CA GLN A 108 -6.32 6.20 24.55
C GLN A 108 -5.63 5.07 25.34
N GLN A 109 -6.24 3.87 25.43
CA GLN A 109 -5.63 2.73 26.12
C GLN A 109 -4.36 2.24 25.42
N LEU A 110 -4.34 2.24 24.07
CA LEU A 110 -3.14 1.95 23.28
C LEU A 110 -2.02 2.93 23.63
N LEU A 111 -2.28 4.24 23.57
CA LEU A 111 -1.29 5.29 23.88
C LEU A 111 -0.69 5.14 25.29
N GLN A 112 -1.48 4.68 26.26
CA GLN A 112 -1.08 4.52 27.66
C GLN A 112 -0.36 3.19 27.96
N SER A 113 -0.41 2.19 27.07
CA SER A 113 0.10 0.83 27.31
C SER A 113 1.46 0.61 26.63
N LYS A 114 2.49 0.37 27.45
CA LYS A 114 3.84 0.00 26.96
C LYS A 114 3.82 -1.31 26.18
N GLU A 115 3.00 -2.27 26.62
CA GLU A 115 2.82 -3.56 25.96
C GLU A 115 2.21 -3.41 24.56
N SER A 116 1.31 -2.43 24.39
CA SER A 116 0.72 -2.08 23.09
C SER A 116 1.76 -1.43 22.17
N ARG A 117 2.59 -0.51 22.70
CA ARG A 117 3.71 0.08 21.95
C ARG A 117 4.69 -0.98 21.47
N GLU A 118 4.99 -1.96 22.30
CA GLU A 118 5.92 -3.06 21.99
C GLU A 118 5.33 -4.06 21.00
N ALA A 119 4.05 -4.46 21.15
CA ALA A 119 3.41 -5.42 20.26
C ALA A 119 3.28 -4.91 18.81
N ILE A 120 3.03 -3.61 18.62
CA ILE A 120 2.98 -2.99 17.28
C ILE A 120 4.39 -2.70 16.73
N PHE A 121 5.39 -2.48 17.59
CA PHE A 121 6.79 -2.36 17.18
C PHE A 121 7.32 -3.68 16.59
N SER A 122 7.12 -4.78 17.32
CA SER A 122 7.51 -6.13 16.93
C SER A 122 6.56 -7.14 17.57
N PHE A 123 5.85 -7.93 16.75
CA PHE A 123 4.86 -8.88 17.23
C PHE A 123 5.53 -10.04 17.99
N PRO A 124 5.22 -10.25 19.29
CA PRO A 124 5.94 -11.22 20.12
C PRO A 124 5.32 -12.63 20.12
N GLY A 125 4.17 -12.81 19.46
CA GLY A 125 3.37 -14.05 19.51
C GLY A 125 3.65 -15.03 18.36
N GLU A 126 3.22 -16.28 18.55
CA GLU A 126 3.12 -17.21 17.43
C GLU A 126 1.94 -16.84 16.52
N VAL A 127 2.17 -16.89 15.21
CA VAL A 127 1.23 -16.47 14.19
C VAL A 127 0.24 -17.61 13.88
N SER A 128 -1.04 -17.42 14.20
CA SER A 128 -2.07 -18.47 14.00
C SER A 128 -2.40 -18.75 12.53
N SER A 129 -2.14 -17.81 11.61
CA SER A 129 -2.54 -17.88 10.20
C SER A 129 -1.70 -16.96 9.33
N GLU A 130 -1.47 -17.31 8.06
CA GLU A 130 -0.83 -16.40 7.09
C GLU A 130 -1.62 -15.09 6.91
N HIS A 131 -2.94 -15.13 7.16
CA HIS A 131 -3.84 -13.98 7.09
C HIS A 131 -3.89 -13.14 8.37
N ASP A 132 -3.13 -13.47 9.42
CA ASP A 132 -3.13 -12.68 10.65
C ASP A 132 -2.42 -11.33 10.42
N LEU A 133 -3.19 -10.25 10.51
CA LEU A 133 -2.71 -8.88 10.30
C LEU A 133 -1.70 -8.43 11.37
N ARG A 134 -1.67 -9.06 12.55
CA ARG A 134 -0.73 -8.72 13.64
C ARG A 134 0.74 -8.94 13.27
N ARG A 135 1.01 -9.70 12.20
CA ARG A 135 2.35 -9.87 11.61
C ARG A 135 2.96 -8.57 11.09
N GLY A 136 2.14 -7.60 10.67
CA GLY A 136 2.59 -6.35 10.07
C GLY A 136 3.09 -5.38 11.13
N SER A 137 4.25 -5.64 11.73
CA SER A 137 4.87 -4.77 12.73
C SER A 137 5.67 -3.64 12.09
N PHE A 138 5.96 -2.58 12.86
CA PHE A 138 6.80 -1.46 12.39
C PHE A 138 8.22 -1.94 11.99
N VAL A 139 8.84 -2.83 12.77
CA VAL A 139 10.17 -3.38 12.46
C VAL A 139 10.16 -4.23 11.19
N GLN A 140 9.13 -5.07 10.97
CA GLN A 140 9.00 -5.86 9.74
C GLN A 140 8.88 -4.93 8.53
N MET A 141 8.04 -3.91 8.61
CA MET A 141 7.83 -2.94 7.52
C MET A 141 9.09 -2.15 7.16
N VAL A 142 9.94 -1.82 8.15
CA VAL A 142 11.25 -1.20 7.92
C VAL A 142 12.23 -2.16 7.25
N ALA A 143 12.20 -3.45 7.60
CA ALA A 143 12.98 -4.48 6.92
C ALA A 143 12.52 -4.68 5.48
N ASP A 144 11.20 -4.75 5.23
CA ASP A 144 10.61 -4.91 3.89
C ASP A 144 10.94 -3.72 2.97
N TYR A 145 10.87 -2.49 3.49
CA TYR A 145 11.27 -1.27 2.77
C TYR A 145 12.76 -1.30 2.38
N ARG A 146 13.61 -1.69 3.32
CA ARG A 146 15.05 -1.83 3.11
C ARG A 146 15.37 -2.92 2.08
N GLU A 147 14.77 -4.11 2.17
CA GLU A 147 14.96 -5.17 1.18
C GLU A 147 14.51 -4.72 -0.21
N ALA A 148 13.37 -4.03 -0.32
CA ALA A 148 12.89 -3.46 -1.58
C ALA A 148 13.87 -2.43 -2.18
N ALA A 149 14.36 -1.49 -1.39
CA ALA A 149 15.36 -0.51 -1.83
C ALA A 149 16.67 -1.17 -2.28
N LEU A 150 17.13 -2.19 -1.55
CA LEU A 150 18.32 -2.97 -1.89
C LEU A 150 18.13 -3.80 -3.17
N ALA A 151 16.92 -4.32 -3.38
CA ALA A 151 16.58 -5.09 -4.56
C ALA A 151 16.62 -4.22 -5.82
N ASP A 152 16.05 -3.02 -5.79
CA ASP A 152 16.09 -2.07 -6.91
C ASP A 152 17.50 -1.49 -7.12
N GLY A 153 18.24 -1.15 -6.06
CA GLY A 153 19.65 -0.74 -6.17
C GLY A 153 20.56 -1.81 -6.82
N LYS A 154 20.19 -3.09 -6.66
CA LYS A 154 20.80 -4.28 -7.31
C LYS A 154 20.19 -4.66 -8.66
N ALA A 155 19.10 -4.04 -9.11
CA ALA A 155 18.40 -4.47 -10.32
C ALA A 155 19.16 -4.12 -11.62
N PRO A 156 19.68 -2.89 -11.84
CA PRO A 156 20.49 -2.57 -13.03
C PRO A 156 21.70 -3.49 -13.21
N ALA A 157 22.47 -3.76 -12.15
CA ALA A 157 23.62 -4.67 -12.23
C ALA A 157 23.22 -6.12 -12.50
N ARG A 158 22.11 -6.62 -11.91
CA ARG A 158 21.58 -7.96 -12.22
C ARG A 158 21.15 -8.06 -13.68
N ARG A 159 20.50 -7.03 -14.20
CA ARG A 159 20.03 -6.98 -15.59
C ARG A 159 21.19 -6.90 -16.57
N ALA A 160 22.18 -6.04 -16.32
CA ALA A 160 23.38 -5.92 -17.15
C ALA A 160 24.19 -7.22 -17.19
N VAL A 161 24.37 -7.92 -16.06
CA VAL A 161 25.02 -9.25 -16.03
C VAL A 161 24.29 -10.24 -16.94
N PHE A 162 22.97 -10.39 -16.80
CA PHE A 162 22.17 -11.28 -17.65
C PHE A 162 22.27 -10.96 -19.15
N LEU A 163 22.30 -9.67 -19.51
CA LEU A 163 22.44 -9.24 -20.90
C LEU A 163 23.84 -9.52 -21.45
N LEU A 164 24.89 -9.36 -20.64
CA LEU A 164 26.28 -9.66 -21.02
C LEU A 164 26.52 -11.18 -21.14
N GLU A 165 25.93 -11.99 -20.27
CA GLU A 165 26.01 -13.46 -20.32
C GLU A 165 25.43 -14.01 -21.65
N ASP A 166 24.29 -13.47 -22.09
CA ASP A 166 23.62 -13.86 -23.34
C ASP A 166 24.40 -13.44 -24.60
N VAL A 167 25.06 -12.27 -24.56
CA VAL A 167 25.96 -11.81 -25.64
C VAL A 167 27.28 -12.58 -25.64
N SER A 168 27.86 -12.88 -24.46
CA SER A 168 29.08 -13.69 -24.34
C SER A 168 28.87 -15.09 -24.93
N LYS A 169 27.74 -15.73 -24.62
CA LYS A 169 27.33 -17.00 -25.23
C LYS A 169 27.13 -16.90 -26.75
N SER A 170 26.71 -15.73 -27.25
CA SER A 170 26.62 -15.47 -28.69
C SER A 170 28.00 -15.36 -29.35
N LEU A 171 29.01 -14.82 -28.65
CA LEU A 171 30.41 -14.84 -29.08
C LEU A 171 31.02 -16.25 -29.05
N GLU A 172 30.72 -17.06 -28.02
CA GLU A 172 31.16 -18.46 -27.94
C GLU A 172 30.66 -19.27 -29.14
N ASN A 173 29.38 -19.14 -29.48
CA ASN A 173 28.81 -19.77 -30.69
C ASN A 173 29.46 -19.27 -31.98
N ALA A 174 29.83 -17.98 -32.05
CA ALA A 174 30.53 -17.41 -33.21
C ALA A 174 31.97 -17.95 -33.35
N ILE A 175 32.69 -18.07 -32.24
CA ILE A 175 34.06 -18.63 -32.19
C ILE A 175 34.04 -20.11 -32.60
N LEU A 176 33.14 -20.91 -32.03
CA LEU A 176 32.97 -22.32 -32.40
C LEU A 176 32.62 -22.46 -33.90
N GLY A 177 31.66 -21.67 -34.38
CA GLY A 177 31.27 -21.68 -35.79
C GLY A 177 32.38 -21.30 -36.76
N LEU A 178 33.33 -20.44 -36.38
CA LEU A 178 34.49 -20.12 -37.23
C LEU A 178 35.59 -21.18 -37.15
N LEU A 179 35.78 -21.82 -35.99
CA LEU A 179 36.70 -22.95 -35.82
C LEU A 179 36.26 -24.22 -36.58
N GLU A 180 34.95 -24.39 -36.78
CA GLU A 180 34.36 -25.42 -37.65
C GLU A 180 34.44 -25.08 -39.15
N SER A 181 35.02 -23.93 -39.53
CA SER A 181 35.12 -23.46 -40.92
C SER A 181 36.56 -23.49 -41.44
N ASP A 182 36.74 -23.73 -42.74
CA ASP A 182 38.05 -23.66 -43.42
C ASP A 182 38.66 -22.23 -43.50
N VAL A 183 38.04 -21.22 -42.88
CA VAL A 183 38.36 -19.79 -43.08
C VAL A 183 38.87 -19.15 -41.79
N VAL A 184 40.11 -19.51 -41.44
CA VAL A 184 40.86 -18.91 -40.32
C VAL A 184 41.25 -17.47 -40.66
N ASN A 185 40.46 -16.50 -40.18
CA ASN A 185 40.81 -15.08 -40.17
C ASN A 185 41.39 -14.73 -38.79
N GLU A 186 42.72 -14.67 -38.69
CA GLU A 186 43.44 -14.42 -37.43
C GLU A 186 43.05 -13.09 -36.75
N PRO A 187 42.98 -11.93 -37.44
CA PRO A 187 42.46 -10.69 -36.84
C PRO A 187 41.04 -10.80 -36.27
N LEU A 188 40.13 -11.50 -36.95
CA LEU A 188 38.76 -11.72 -36.48
C LEU A 188 38.71 -12.64 -35.25
N MET A 189 39.47 -13.74 -35.25
CA MET A 189 39.56 -14.65 -34.10
C MET A 189 40.15 -13.95 -32.86
N LEU A 190 41.16 -13.08 -33.06
CA LEU A 190 41.73 -12.27 -31.98
C LEU A 190 40.70 -11.28 -31.42
N ALA A 191 39.97 -10.57 -32.28
CA ALA A 191 38.94 -9.61 -31.86
C ALA A 191 37.76 -10.28 -31.14
N LEU A 192 37.34 -11.47 -31.58
CA LEU A 192 36.32 -12.28 -30.90
C LEU A 192 36.77 -12.70 -29.50
N GLY A 193 38.01 -13.19 -29.35
CA GLY A 193 38.58 -13.55 -28.06
C GLY A 193 38.67 -12.36 -27.10
N GLN A 194 39.14 -11.20 -27.59
CA GLN A 194 39.21 -9.95 -26.82
C GLN A 194 37.82 -9.46 -26.37
N ALA A 195 36.81 -9.55 -27.24
CA ALA A 195 35.44 -9.21 -26.88
C ALA A 195 34.86 -10.14 -25.80
N GLN A 196 35.11 -11.46 -25.89
CA GLN A 196 34.66 -12.44 -24.91
C GLN A 196 35.38 -12.27 -23.56
N GLU A 197 36.70 -12.05 -23.56
CA GLU A 197 37.49 -11.77 -22.37
C GLU A 197 36.93 -10.55 -21.64
N LYS A 198 36.72 -9.44 -22.36
CA LYS A 198 36.15 -8.20 -21.81
C LYS A 198 34.75 -8.41 -21.24
N MET A 199 33.84 -9.08 -21.95
CA MET A 199 32.49 -9.34 -21.42
C MET A 199 32.56 -10.19 -20.14
N THR A 200 33.47 -11.17 -20.08
CA THR A 200 33.72 -11.98 -18.86
C THR A 200 34.24 -11.11 -17.70
N THR A 201 35.17 -10.17 -17.97
CA THR A 201 35.64 -9.20 -16.96
C THR A 201 34.52 -8.26 -16.50
N SER A 202 33.68 -7.74 -17.41
CA SER A 202 32.53 -6.90 -17.06
C SER A 202 31.52 -7.65 -16.19
N ILE A 203 31.22 -8.92 -16.52
CA ILE A 203 30.37 -9.80 -15.72
C ILE A 203 30.95 -10.01 -14.31
N ALA A 204 32.26 -10.27 -14.20
CA ALA A 204 32.92 -10.44 -12.90
C ALA A 204 32.84 -9.16 -12.05
N ASN A 205 33.18 -8.01 -12.64
CA ASN A 205 33.15 -6.70 -11.98
C ASN A 205 31.74 -6.33 -11.49
N LEU A 206 30.70 -6.56 -12.31
CA LEU A 206 29.31 -6.30 -11.92
C LEU A 206 28.81 -7.27 -10.85
N ASN A 207 29.24 -8.54 -10.86
CA ASN A 207 28.91 -9.50 -9.79
C ASN A 207 29.60 -9.12 -8.47
N GLU A 208 30.86 -8.67 -8.50
CA GLU A 208 31.57 -8.19 -7.30
C GLU A 208 30.94 -6.89 -6.76
N LEU A 209 30.62 -5.93 -7.64
CA LEU A 209 29.87 -4.72 -7.28
C LEU A 209 28.55 -5.10 -6.60
N ARG A 210 27.76 -6.00 -7.22
CA ARG A 210 26.48 -6.49 -6.67
C ARG A 210 26.62 -7.11 -5.29
N ALA A 211 27.73 -7.79 -5.00
CA ALA A 211 28.02 -8.37 -3.69
C ALA A 211 28.38 -7.30 -2.63
N LYS A 212 29.04 -6.20 -3.03
CA LYS A 212 29.44 -5.09 -2.15
C LYS A 212 28.32 -4.09 -1.84
N LEU A 213 27.21 -4.10 -2.59
CA LEU A 213 26.11 -3.14 -2.41
C LEU A 213 25.33 -3.35 -1.11
N LYS A 214 25.24 -2.25 -0.35
CA LYS A 214 24.30 -2.02 0.74
C LYS A 214 23.10 -1.18 0.28
N PHE A 215 22.23 -0.81 1.23
CA PHE A 215 21.07 0.06 1.01
C PHE A 215 21.45 1.42 0.39
N GLY A 216 20.49 2.09 -0.24
CA GLY A 216 20.64 3.41 -0.88
C GLY A 216 21.46 3.44 -2.19
N ASN A 217 22.44 2.56 -2.34
CA ASN A 217 23.38 2.57 -3.47
C ASN A 217 22.74 2.04 -4.77
N LYS A 218 22.48 2.92 -5.75
CA LYS A 218 21.99 2.55 -7.10
C LYS A 218 23.13 2.25 -8.06
N THR A 219 23.10 1.09 -8.74
CA THR A 219 24.17 0.66 -9.69
C THR A 219 23.97 1.06 -11.15
N LEU A 220 23.22 2.11 -11.42
CA LEU A 220 22.87 2.49 -12.78
C LEU A 220 24.11 2.82 -13.65
N ALA A 221 25.03 3.66 -13.16
CA ALA A 221 26.16 4.12 -13.97
C ALA A 221 27.18 3.01 -14.36
N PRO A 222 27.72 2.18 -13.44
CA PRO A 222 28.65 1.10 -13.83
C PRO A 222 28.01 0.04 -14.74
N SER A 223 26.70 -0.18 -14.59
CA SER A 223 25.95 -1.12 -15.44
C SER A 223 25.78 -0.58 -16.87
N ILE A 224 25.52 0.73 -17.02
CA ILE A 224 25.48 1.41 -18.32
C ILE A 224 26.88 1.43 -18.96
N GLU A 225 27.94 1.69 -18.19
CA GLU A 225 29.33 1.69 -18.67
C GLU A 225 29.72 0.32 -19.24
N ALA A 226 29.45 -0.76 -18.51
CA ALA A 226 29.72 -2.14 -18.95
C ALA A 226 28.99 -2.53 -20.25
N LEU A 227 27.70 -2.16 -20.40
CA LEU A 227 26.96 -2.42 -21.64
C LEU A 227 27.51 -1.59 -22.82
N ASN A 228 27.94 -0.35 -22.59
CA ASN A 228 28.52 0.50 -23.63
C ASN A 228 29.92 0.01 -24.07
N GLU A 229 30.76 -0.47 -23.15
CA GLU A 229 32.04 -1.08 -23.53
C GLU A 229 31.82 -2.36 -24.32
N ALA A 230 30.99 -3.29 -23.82
CA ALA A 230 30.65 -4.52 -24.53
C ALA A 230 30.08 -4.26 -25.94
N LYS A 231 29.29 -3.19 -26.10
CA LYS A 231 28.75 -2.76 -27.40
C LYS A 231 29.87 -2.33 -28.35
N LYS A 232 30.80 -1.49 -27.88
CA LYS A 232 31.94 -0.98 -28.66
C LYS A 232 32.85 -2.09 -29.17
N GLU A 233 33.18 -3.08 -28.32
CA GLU A 233 34.00 -4.23 -28.74
C GLU A 233 33.26 -5.06 -29.82
N LEU A 234 31.95 -5.24 -29.66
CA LEU A 234 31.10 -5.93 -30.62
C LEU A 234 30.96 -5.16 -31.95
N GLU A 235 30.99 -3.82 -31.95
CA GLU A 235 31.11 -3.01 -33.18
C GLU A 235 32.42 -3.28 -33.92
N GLY A 236 33.53 -3.51 -33.19
CA GLY A 236 34.81 -3.91 -33.76
C GLY A 236 34.74 -5.27 -34.48
N VAL A 237 34.24 -6.30 -33.77
CA VAL A 237 34.01 -7.65 -34.33
C VAL A 237 33.10 -7.61 -35.56
N LEU A 238 31.99 -6.88 -35.48
CA LEU A 238 31.01 -6.76 -36.58
C LEU A 238 31.57 -6.04 -37.81
N ASN A 239 32.57 -5.17 -37.66
CA ASN A 239 33.24 -4.56 -38.80
C ASN A 239 34.22 -5.53 -39.48
N LEU A 240 34.96 -6.33 -38.72
CA LEU A 240 35.85 -7.36 -39.28
C LEU A 240 35.08 -8.49 -39.99
N LEU A 241 33.88 -8.85 -39.51
CA LEU A 241 33.03 -9.86 -40.15
C LEU A 241 32.59 -9.47 -41.58
N LYS A 242 32.35 -8.18 -41.85
CA LYS A 242 31.90 -7.69 -43.17
C LYS A 242 32.94 -7.91 -44.27
N ASP A 243 34.22 -7.93 -43.92
CA ASP A 243 35.31 -8.21 -44.85
C ASP A 243 35.46 -9.72 -45.15
N VAL A 244 34.88 -10.60 -44.32
CA VAL A 244 34.90 -12.06 -44.49
C VAL A 244 33.75 -12.53 -45.38
N LYS A 245 34.07 -12.82 -46.64
CA LYS A 245 33.09 -13.13 -47.70
C LYS A 245 32.56 -14.57 -47.70
N THR A 246 32.17 -15.10 -46.53
CA THR A 246 31.56 -16.44 -46.38
C THR A 246 30.12 -16.36 -45.90
N GLU A 247 29.29 -17.36 -46.23
CA GLU A 247 27.90 -17.42 -45.71
C GLU A 247 27.87 -17.61 -44.18
N GLN A 248 28.86 -18.32 -43.63
CA GLN A 248 29.00 -18.57 -42.20
C GLN A 248 29.35 -17.29 -41.43
N ALA A 249 30.24 -16.45 -41.97
CA ALA A 249 30.53 -15.12 -41.42
C ALA A 249 29.30 -14.21 -41.45
N ARG A 250 28.49 -14.21 -42.52
CA ARG A 250 27.23 -13.45 -42.58
C ARG A 250 26.19 -13.95 -41.57
N ALA A 251 26.09 -15.26 -41.36
CA ALA A 251 25.19 -15.83 -40.35
C ALA A 251 25.58 -15.37 -38.94
N ILE A 252 26.89 -15.36 -38.65
CA ILE A 252 27.46 -14.85 -37.40
C ILE A 252 27.28 -13.33 -37.28
N GLU A 253 27.53 -12.56 -38.33
CA GLU A 253 27.32 -11.10 -38.37
C GLU A 253 25.87 -10.76 -37.99
N LYS A 254 24.90 -11.45 -38.59
CA LYS A 254 23.48 -11.27 -38.27
C LYS A 254 23.16 -11.60 -36.81
N MET A 255 23.64 -12.74 -36.30
CA MET A 255 23.44 -13.15 -34.91
C MET A 255 24.00 -12.12 -33.91
N LEU A 256 25.21 -11.61 -34.17
CA LEU A 256 25.86 -10.63 -33.33
C LEU A 256 25.25 -9.22 -33.46
N GLN A 257 24.70 -8.84 -34.62
CA GLN A 257 23.88 -7.63 -34.78
C GLN A 257 22.57 -7.71 -34.00
N GLU A 258 21.88 -8.86 -34.04
CA GLU A 258 20.66 -9.08 -33.26
C GLU A 258 20.95 -9.03 -31.75
N ALA A 259 22.06 -9.64 -31.30
CA ALA A 259 22.52 -9.54 -29.91
C ALA A 259 22.87 -8.09 -29.51
N GLN A 260 23.62 -7.37 -30.35
CA GLN A 260 24.01 -5.97 -30.10
C GLN A 260 22.79 -5.05 -29.94
N THR A 261 21.83 -5.15 -30.87
CA THR A 261 20.64 -4.27 -30.90
C THR A 261 19.60 -4.63 -29.84
N SER A 262 19.38 -5.93 -29.56
CA SER A 262 18.32 -6.37 -28.64
C SER A 262 18.76 -6.51 -27.17
N LYS A 263 20.07 -6.64 -26.90
CA LYS A 263 20.61 -6.83 -25.54
C LYS A 263 21.39 -5.61 -25.05
N LEU A 264 22.36 -5.13 -25.83
CA LEU A 264 23.24 -4.02 -25.44
C LEU A 264 22.59 -2.63 -25.68
N GLY A 265 21.46 -2.58 -26.36
CA GLY A 265 20.59 -1.40 -26.47
C GLY A 265 19.50 -1.31 -25.39
N TYR A 266 19.56 -2.11 -24.33
CA TYR A 266 18.52 -2.18 -23.30
C TYR A 266 18.56 -0.99 -22.31
N ASP A 267 17.39 -0.42 -22.00
CA ASP A 267 17.25 0.66 -21.03
C ASP A 267 17.15 0.14 -19.60
N LEU A 268 18.25 0.29 -18.84
CA LEU A 268 18.34 -0.12 -17.44
C LEU A 268 17.57 0.79 -16.46
N THR A 269 17.05 1.94 -16.89
CA THR A 269 16.30 2.84 -16.01
C THR A 269 14.91 2.31 -15.63
N ALA A 270 14.40 1.32 -16.38
CA ALA A 270 13.10 0.70 -16.15
C ALA A 270 13.10 -0.43 -15.09
N GLU A 271 14.25 -0.74 -14.48
CA GLU A 271 14.43 -1.89 -13.58
C GLU A 271 14.08 -1.60 -12.09
N GLU A 272 13.50 -0.43 -11.78
CA GLU A 272 13.05 -0.08 -10.41
C GLU A 272 11.57 -0.49 -10.20
N TYR A 273 11.32 -1.59 -9.47
CA TYR A 273 9.97 -2.16 -9.30
C TYR A 273 9.66 -2.68 -7.88
N SER A 274 10.67 -2.93 -7.07
CA SER A 274 10.56 -3.54 -5.74
C SER A 274 9.97 -2.56 -4.74
N LEU A 275 10.45 -1.31 -4.73
CA LEU A 275 9.88 -0.21 -3.94
C LEU A 275 8.45 0.11 -4.37
N ALA A 276 8.16 0.11 -5.67
CA ALA A 276 6.80 0.27 -6.18
C ALA A 276 5.87 -0.86 -5.67
N SER A 277 6.36 -2.10 -5.61
CA SER A 277 5.65 -3.23 -5.03
C SER A 277 5.43 -3.05 -3.51
N PHE A 278 6.45 -2.61 -2.76
CA PHE A 278 6.34 -2.32 -1.33
C PHE A 278 5.26 -1.25 -1.06
N PHE A 279 5.31 -0.11 -1.75
CA PHE A 279 4.33 0.97 -1.54
C PHE A 279 2.89 0.55 -1.87
N VAL A 280 2.69 -0.37 -2.82
CA VAL A 280 1.36 -0.96 -3.11
C VAL A 280 0.91 -1.96 -2.03
N GLN A 281 1.84 -2.62 -1.34
CA GLN A 281 1.52 -3.53 -0.23
C GLN A 281 1.18 -2.76 1.06
N VAL A 282 1.79 -1.61 1.30
CA VAL A 282 1.55 -0.77 2.50
C VAL A 282 0.54 0.37 2.29
N GLU A 283 -0.06 0.50 1.10
CA GLU A 283 -1.02 1.58 0.74
C GLU A 283 -2.21 1.71 1.72
N GLU A 284 -2.66 0.60 2.31
CA GLU A 284 -3.76 0.57 3.30
C GLU A 284 -3.28 0.37 4.76
N SER A 285 -1.97 0.41 5.04
CA SER A 285 -1.45 0.15 6.39
C SER A 285 -1.45 1.39 7.28
N SER A 286 -2.20 1.35 8.38
CA SER A 286 -2.21 2.41 9.40
C SER A 286 -0.83 2.74 9.99
N ILE A 287 0.06 1.74 10.10
CA ILE A 287 1.42 1.94 10.62
C ILE A 287 2.28 2.73 9.61
N TYR A 288 2.18 2.40 8.32
CA TYR A 288 2.85 3.13 7.25
C TYR A 288 2.29 4.56 7.13
N LEU A 289 0.98 4.69 6.97
CA LEU A 289 0.33 5.98 6.71
C LEU A 289 0.54 7.00 7.83
N ALA A 290 0.59 6.55 9.09
CA ALA A 290 0.93 7.40 10.23
C ALA A 290 2.40 7.86 10.26
N ASN A 291 3.30 7.12 9.63
CA ASN A 291 4.75 7.30 9.72
C ASN A 291 5.43 7.41 8.34
N ALA A 292 4.70 7.79 7.29
CA ALA A 292 5.18 7.74 5.91
C ALA A 292 6.47 8.58 5.70
N SER A 293 6.65 9.66 6.46
CA SER A 293 7.86 10.49 6.46
C SER A 293 9.07 9.89 7.17
N PHE A 294 9.00 8.64 7.63
CA PHE A 294 10.13 7.85 8.12
C PHE A 294 10.71 6.93 7.04
N PHE A 295 9.92 6.59 6.02
CA PHE A 295 10.29 5.68 4.94
C PHE A 295 10.92 6.44 3.77
N ASP A 296 12.04 7.12 4.05
CA ASP A 296 12.79 7.95 3.11
C ASP A 296 14.22 7.43 2.87
N GLU A 297 14.99 8.15 2.05
CA GLU A 297 16.37 7.78 1.71
C GLU A 297 17.33 7.80 2.92
N SER A 298 17.01 8.51 4.01
CA SER A 298 17.85 8.52 5.23
C SER A 298 17.79 7.18 5.98
N LEU A 299 16.64 6.49 5.93
CA LEU A 299 16.46 5.15 6.48
C LEU A 299 17.34 4.08 5.77
N LEU A 300 17.95 4.44 4.64
CA LEU A 300 18.82 3.60 3.82
C LEU A 300 20.33 3.87 4.05
N SER A 301 20.72 4.75 4.98
CA SER A 301 22.13 5.03 5.27
C SER A 301 22.83 3.88 6.00
N GLU A 302 24.16 3.79 5.86
CA GLU A 302 24.94 2.77 6.58
C GLU A 302 24.94 2.99 8.11
N GLU A 303 24.80 4.24 8.55
CA GLU A 303 24.68 4.60 9.97
C GLU A 303 23.44 3.91 10.60
N ALA A 304 22.36 3.80 9.83
CA ALA A 304 21.12 3.17 10.24
C ALA A 304 21.11 1.62 10.09
N GLU A 305 22.18 0.98 9.58
CA GLU A 305 22.35 -0.48 9.64
C GLU A 305 22.74 -0.94 11.06
N GLY A 306 23.56 -0.16 11.77
CA GLY A 306 24.07 -0.49 13.10
C GLY A 306 23.08 -0.24 14.25
N GLU A 307 22.09 0.63 14.03
CA GLU A 307 21.21 1.14 15.08
C GLU A 307 19.78 0.61 14.99
N SER A 308 19.56 -0.61 15.51
CA SER A 308 18.23 -1.02 16.01
C SER A 308 17.67 0.02 17.01
N ASP A 309 18.58 0.69 17.71
CA ASP A 309 18.35 1.75 18.68
C ASP A 309 17.71 3.03 18.08
N THR A 310 18.01 3.47 16.84
CA THR A 310 17.31 4.64 16.27
C THR A 310 15.92 4.32 15.74
N ILE A 311 15.69 3.12 15.20
CA ILE A 311 14.34 2.66 14.84
C ILE A 311 13.47 2.57 16.10
N GLY A 312 14.03 2.04 17.19
CA GLY A 312 13.42 2.04 18.53
C GLY A 312 13.14 3.46 19.06
N LYS A 313 14.16 4.32 19.15
CA LYS A 313 14.02 5.72 19.61
C LYS A 313 12.97 6.49 18.82
N TYR A 314 12.93 6.36 17.49
CA TYR A 314 11.90 7.00 16.68
C TYR A 314 10.49 6.53 17.09
N TRP A 315 10.30 5.22 17.20
CA TRP A 315 9.02 4.63 17.57
C TRP A 315 8.56 5.07 18.98
N GLU A 316 9.46 5.06 19.95
CA GLU A 316 9.16 5.47 21.33
C GLU A 316 8.90 6.97 21.49
N GLN A 317 9.62 7.82 20.76
CA GLN A 317 9.52 9.28 20.88
C GLN A 317 8.42 9.90 20.01
N LYS A 318 8.07 9.28 18.87
CA LYS A 318 7.17 9.85 17.85
C LYS A 318 6.28 8.81 17.18
N GLY A 319 6.86 7.70 16.70
CA GLY A 319 6.19 6.80 15.76
C GLY A 319 4.91 6.15 16.29
N PHE A 320 4.90 5.75 17.57
CA PHE A 320 3.70 5.21 18.21
C PHE A 320 2.65 6.29 18.52
N GLU A 321 3.08 7.50 18.87
CA GLU A 321 2.16 8.62 19.12
C GLU A 321 1.48 9.08 17.82
N ASN A 322 2.25 9.14 16.72
CA ASN A 322 1.73 9.37 15.36
C ASN A 322 0.70 8.31 14.98
N TYR A 323 1.00 7.03 15.23
CA TYR A 323 0.09 5.92 14.97
C TYR A 323 -1.22 6.05 15.77
N CYS A 324 -1.16 6.32 17.07
CA CYS A 324 -2.36 6.56 17.88
C CYS A 324 -3.16 7.79 17.38
N LYS A 325 -2.48 8.90 17.03
CA LYS A 325 -3.11 10.10 16.43
C LYS A 325 -3.78 9.81 15.08
N PHE A 326 -3.23 8.90 14.29
CA PHE A 326 -3.83 8.47 13.03
C PHE A 326 -5.08 7.62 13.29
N LEU A 327 -5.04 6.68 14.24
CA LEU A 327 -6.17 5.82 14.60
C LEU A 327 -7.36 6.57 15.22
N SER A 328 -7.14 7.69 15.93
CA SER A 328 -8.25 8.48 16.51
C SER A 328 -9.10 9.21 15.46
N ASN A 329 -8.62 9.33 14.21
CA ASN A 329 -9.37 9.92 13.10
C ASN A 329 -10.55 9.01 12.70
N PRO A 330 -11.81 9.50 12.68
CA PRO A 330 -12.98 8.69 12.33
C PRO A 330 -13.05 8.27 10.85
N SER A 331 -12.21 8.83 9.98
CA SER A 331 -12.07 8.37 8.57
C SER A 331 -10.96 7.33 8.39
N VAL A 332 -10.37 6.80 9.48
CA VAL A 332 -9.35 5.74 9.43
C VAL A 332 -9.97 4.41 9.82
N LYS A 333 -9.74 3.38 9.02
CA LYS A 333 -10.22 2.03 9.29
C LYS A 333 -9.37 1.36 10.37
N ILE A 334 -10.01 0.86 11.41
CA ILE A 334 -9.36 0.06 12.46
C ILE A 334 -9.64 -1.42 12.25
N THR A 335 -8.59 -2.23 12.35
CA THR A 335 -8.64 -3.69 12.34
C THR A 335 -8.47 -4.23 13.77
N TYR A 336 -8.77 -5.52 13.97
CA TYR A 336 -8.53 -6.17 15.26
C TYR A 336 -7.05 -6.12 15.68
N ALA A 337 -6.11 -6.12 14.71
CA ALA A 337 -4.68 -6.13 14.99
C ALA A 337 -4.18 -4.80 15.57
N ASP A 338 -4.83 -3.68 15.20
CA ASP A 338 -4.52 -2.36 15.76
C ASP A 338 -4.90 -2.23 17.24
N VAL A 339 -5.77 -3.12 17.76
CA VAL A 339 -6.35 -3.04 19.12
C VAL A 339 -6.16 -4.29 19.99
N ASP A 340 -5.49 -5.33 19.48
CA ASP A 340 -5.40 -6.67 20.10
C ASP A 340 -4.89 -6.65 21.55
N SER A 341 -3.85 -5.85 21.81
CA SER A 341 -3.20 -5.66 23.12
C SER A 341 -4.11 -5.02 24.18
N VAL A 342 -5.28 -4.51 23.80
CA VAL A 342 -6.34 -4.00 24.69
C VAL A 342 -7.57 -4.92 24.62
N LEU A 343 -7.93 -5.41 23.43
CA LEU A 343 -9.10 -6.27 23.19
C LEU A 343 -9.03 -7.60 23.96
N SER A 344 -7.89 -8.29 23.88
CA SER A 344 -7.62 -9.56 24.56
C SER A 344 -7.72 -9.48 26.09
N LYS A 345 -7.67 -8.27 26.67
CA LYS A 345 -7.85 -8.00 28.10
C LYS A 345 -9.32 -7.75 28.50
N LEU A 346 -10.22 -7.55 27.52
CA LEU A 346 -11.65 -7.25 27.73
C LEU A 346 -12.57 -8.44 27.43
N CYS A 347 -12.25 -9.22 26.40
CA CYS A 347 -12.96 -10.45 26.06
C CYS A 347 -12.05 -11.40 25.26
N SER A 348 -12.31 -12.70 25.38
CA SER A 348 -11.70 -13.66 24.44
C SER A 348 -12.45 -13.60 23.11
N TYR A 349 -11.72 -13.59 21.99
CA TYR A 349 -12.32 -13.43 20.67
C TYR A 349 -11.77 -14.41 19.63
N GLY A 350 -12.55 -14.61 18.57
CA GLY A 350 -12.22 -15.45 17.44
C GLY A 350 -12.60 -14.77 16.13
N ILE A 351 -11.70 -14.79 15.16
CA ILE A 351 -11.90 -14.20 13.83
C ILE A 351 -11.63 -15.26 12.78
N TYR A 352 -12.63 -15.50 11.93
CA TYR A 352 -12.60 -16.52 10.89
C TYR A 352 -12.64 -15.88 9.50
N ASN A 353 -12.06 -16.54 8.49
CA ASN A 353 -12.26 -16.18 7.10
C ASN A 353 -13.70 -16.57 6.70
N GLN A 354 -14.50 -15.57 6.31
CA GLN A 354 -15.91 -15.74 5.93
C GLN A 354 -16.10 -16.74 4.77
N GLN A 355 -15.09 -16.93 3.91
CA GLN A 355 -15.21 -17.77 2.71
C GLN A 355 -15.09 -19.27 2.97
N ASP A 356 -14.34 -19.69 3.99
CA ASP A 356 -13.97 -21.10 4.19
C ASP A 356 -13.92 -21.55 5.67
N GLY A 357 -14.23 -20.67 6.62
CA GLY A 357 -14.23 -20.98 8.05
C GLY A 357 -12.84 -21.20 8.65
N THR A 358 -11.76 -20.88 7.91
CA THR A 358 -10.38 -20.94 8.43
C THR A 358 -10.16 -19.90 9.53
N VAL A 359 -9.48 -20.30 10.61
CA VAL A 359 -9.08 -19.39 11.68
C VAL A 359 -8.06 -18.37 11.16
N ILE A 360 -8.31 -17.10 11.48
CA ILE A 360 -7.34 -16.01 11.31
C ILE A 360 -6.67 -15.75 12.66
N VAL A 361 -7.47 -15.54 13.71
CA VAL A 361 -7.08 -15.45 15.12
C VAL A 361 -8.13 -16.16 15.98
N CYS A 362 -7.73 -16.82 17.08
CA CYS A 362 -8.66 -17.39 18.06
C CYS A 362 -7.90 -17.67 19.36
N ASP A 363 -8.12 -16.87 20.40
CA ASP A 363 -7.31 -16.95 21.64
C ASP A 363 -7.68 -18.15 22.52
N THR A 364 -8.89 -18.67 22.36
CA THR A 364 -9.44 -19.81 23.11
C THR A 364 -10.17 -20.77 22.16
N LYS A 365 -10.56 -21.96 22.64
CA LYS A 365 -11.37 -22.91 21.86
C LYS A 365 -12.82 -22.47 21.68
N GLU A 366 -13.32 -21.70 22.65
CA GLU A 366 -14.70 -21.22 22.75
C GLU A 366 -14.63 -19.74 23.13
N PRO A 367 -14.33 -18.86 22.15
CA PRO A 367 -14.23 -17.41 22.38
C PRO A 367 -15.61 -16.82 22.66
N GLU A 368 -15.65 -15.79 23.52
CA GLU A 368 -16.90 -15.09 23.86
C GLU A 368 -17.44 -14.28 22.67
N MET A 369 -16.55 -13.73 21.85
CA MET A 369 -16.88 -12.88 20.70
C MET A 369 -16.36 -13.50 19.40
N GLU A 370 -17.28 -13.99 18.56
CA GLU A 370 -16.95 -14.58 17.25
C GLU A 370 -17.27 -13.62 16.10
N LEU A 371 -16.28 -13.37 15.26
CA LEU A 371 -16.38 -12.56 14.04
C LEU A 371 -16.00 -13.40 12.81
N ALA A 372 -16.54 -13.03 11.65
CA ALA A 372 -15.97 -13.45 10.37
C ALA A 372 -15.64 -12.25 9.48
N LEU A 373 -14.50 -12.33 8.78
CA LEU A 373 -13.92 -11.27 7.99
C LEU A 373 -14.04 -11.56 6.48
N GLY A 374 -14.67 -10.66 5.75
CA GLY A 374 -14.82 -10.76 4.30
C GLY A 374 -13.54 -10.37 3.55
N ALA A 375 -12.86 -11.35 2.93
CA ALA A 375 -11.55 -11.21 2.29
C ALA A 375 -11.44 -10.19 1.11
N LYS A 376 -12.54 -9.54 0.71
CA LYS A 376 -12.61 -8.47 -0.30
C LYS A 376 -13.08 -7.11 0.23
N ALA A 377 -13.49 -7.02 1.49
CA ALA A 377 -14.10 -5.81 2.06
C ALA A 377 -13.43 -5.35 3.37
N GLY A 378 -12.70 -6.24 4.06
CA GLY A 378 -12.21 -5.95 5.41
C GLY A 378 -13.37 -5.58 6.36
N HIS A 379 -14.50 -6.26 6.18
CA HIS A 379 -15.77 -5.99 6.84
C HIS A 379 -16.11 -7.17 7.75
N TYR A 380 -16.62 -6.87 8.95
CA TYR A 380 -16.90 -7.86 9.98
C TYR A 380 -18.39 -8.20 10.00
N ILE A 381 -18.68 -9.50 10.05
CA ILE A 381 -19.98 -10.01 10.48
C ILE A 381 -19.85 -10.63 11.88
N LEU A 382 -20.82 -10.37 12.74
CA LEU A 382 -20.83 -10.82 14.14
C LEU A 382 -21.68 -12.09 14.27
N LEU A 383 -21.09 -13.19 14.74
CA LEU A 383 -21.81 -14.45 14.84
C LEU A 383 -22.86 -14.40 15.96
N SER A 384 -24.04 -14.91 15.65
CA SER A 384 -25.14 -15.05 16.60
C SER A 384 -24.88 -16.19 17.60
N THR A 385 -25.46 -16.04 18.79
CA THR A 385 -25.60 -17.09 19.80
C THR A 385 -27.09 -17.22 20.18
N PRO A 386 -27.55 -18.34 20.75
CA PRO A 386 -28.96 -18.48 21.18
C PRO A 386 -29.42 -17.42 22.21
N LYS A 387 -28.49 -16.76 22.89
CA LYS A 387 -28.76 -15.62 23.78
C LYS A 387 -28.93 -14.30 23.03
N THR A 388 -28.14 -14.07 21.98
CA THR A 388 -28.10 -12.79 21.25
C THR A 388 -29.01 -12.73 20.03
N GLU A 389 -29.38 -13.88 19.46
CA GLU A 389 -30.12 -14.02 18.18
C GLU A 389 -31.34 -13.11 18.06
N GLY A 390 -32.18 -13.02 19.10
CA GLY A 390 -33.37 -12.16 19.09
C GLY A 390 -33.03 -10.68 18.96
N LEU A 391 -32.15 -10.17 19.83
CA LEU A 391 -31.68 -8.78 19.79
C LEU A 391 -30.93 -8.46 18.48
N PHE A 392 -30.23 -9.44 17.94
CA PHE A 392 -29.47 -9.33 16.68
C PHE A 392 -30.39 -9.25 15.45
N LYS A 393 -31.56 -9.89 15.48
CA LYS A 393 -32.62 -9.72 14.47
C LYS A 393 -33.25 -8.32 14.53
N GLU A 394 -33.46 -7.77 15.72
CA GLU A 394 -33.93 -6.38 15.89
C GLU A 394 -32.92 -5.37 15.33
N TYR A 395 -31.61 -5.54 15.62
CA TYR A 395 -30.54 -4.71 15.02
C TYR A 395 -30.57 -4.78 13.49
N THR A 396 -30.76 -5.98 12.93
CA THR A 396 -30.76 -6.19 11.48
C THR A 396 -31.93 -5.47 10.81
N GLN A 397 -33.15 -5.58 11.35
CA GLN A 397 -34.32 -4.84 10.86
C GLN A 397 -34.13 -3.32 10.95
N GLN A 398 -33.57 -2.82 12.06
CA GLN A 398 -33.26 -1.39 12.21
C GLN A 398 -32.21 -0.93 11.19
N LYS A 399 -31.17 -1.73 10.94
CA LYS A 399 -30.16 -1.46 9.90
C LYS A 399 -30.79 -1.43 8.50
N GLU A 400 -31.64 -2.40 8.17
CA GLU A 400 -32.32 -2.46 6.86
C GLU A 400 -33.20 -1.22 6.63
N HIS A 401 -33.96 -0.79 7.64
CA HIS A 401 -34.73 0.45 7.57
C HIS A 401 -33.83 1.69 7.38
N TYR A 402 -32.70 1.77 8.09
CA TYR A 402 -31.70 2.82 7.88
C TYR A 402 -31.09 2.82 6.46
N LEU A 403 -30.87 1.64 5.86
CA LEU A 403 -30.38 1.53 4.48
C LEU A 403 -31.42 2.05 3.48
N THR A 404 -32.70 1.70 3.65
CA THR A 404 -33.81 2.23 2.82
C THR A 404 -33.90 3.75 2.93
N ASN A 405 -34.00 4.30 4.16
CA ASN A 405 -34.14 5.74 4.38
C ASN A 405 -32.92 6.52 3.84
N ARG A 406 -31.73 5.91 3.86
CA ARG A 406 -30.50 6.47 3.27
C ARG A 406 -30.55 6.48 1.73
N GLU A 407 -31.02 5.41 1.11
CA GLU A 407 -31.11 5.33 -0.35
C GLU A 407 -32.17 6.30 -0.89
N ASP A 408 -33.29 6.46 -0.19
CA ASP A 408 -34.31 7.47 -0.51
C ASP A 408 -33.78 8.91 -0.36
N LEU A 409 -33.09 9.24 0.74
CA LEU A 409 -32.46 10.58 0.93
C LEU A 409 -31.34 10.88 -0.09
N LEU A 410 -30.70 9.85 -0.65
CA LEU A 410 -29.74 10.01 -1.76
C LEU A 410 -30.42 10.16 -3.12
N ALA A 411 -31.72 9.85 -3.23
CA ALA A 411 -32.53 9.94 -4.45
C ALA A 411 -33.49 11.14 -4.48
N LEU A 412 -33.84 11.72 -3.33
CA LEU A 412 -34.84 12.78 -3.16
C LEU A 412 -34.35 13.86 -2.18
N GLU A 413 -34.51 15.14 -2.53
CA GLU A 413 -33.95 16.26 -1.74
C GLU A 413 -34.64 16.55 -0.39
N ALA A 414 -35.79 15.93 -0.05
CA ALA A 414 -36.56 16.32 1.14
C ALA A 414 -37.52 15.28 1.82
N PRO A 415 -37.29 13.95 1.85
CA PRO A 415 -38.05 13.06 2.72
C PRO A 415 -37.58 13.15 4.19
N THR A 416 -38.48 13.37 5.14
CA THR A 416 -38.17 13.34 6.58
C THR A 416 -38.62 12.02 7.22
N TYR A 417 -37.67 11.31 7.85
CA TYR A 417 -37.92 9.98 8.43
C TYR A 417 -38.05 10.06 9.97
N PRO A 418 -39.28 10.10 10.52
CA PRO A 418 -39.46 10.16 11.96
C PRO A 418 -38.93 8.89 12.63
N ASN A 419 -38.14 9.08 13.69
CA ASN A 419 -37.49 8.05 14.50
C ASN A 419 -36.24 7.36 13.89
N THR A 420 -35.70 7.80 12.75
CA THR A 420 -34.32 7.43 12.35
C THR A 420 -33.43 8.67 12.35
N PHE A 421 -32.67 8.85 13.43
CA PHE A 421 -31.93 10.07 13.74
C PHE A 421 -30.65 10.26 12.92
N PHE A 422 -29.84 9.23 12.75
CA PHE A 422 -28.46 9.36 12.27
C PHE A 422 -28.27 9.02 10.79
N VAL A 423 -29.31 9.12 9.97
CA VAL A 423 -29.29 8.60 8.59
C VAL A 423 -28.21 9.29 7.75
N GLU A 424 -28.10 10.63 7.81
CA GLU A 424 -27.04 11.38 7.14
C GLU A 424 -25.64 10.97 7.61
N ALA A 425 -25.45 10.67 8.90
CA ALA A 425 -24.17 10.20 9.46
C ALA A 425 -23.78 8.77 8.98
N THR A 426 -24.68 8.05 8.29
CA THR A 426 -24.38 6.78 7.61
C THR A 426 -24.02 6.93 6.13
N PHE A 427 -23.92 8.17 5.63
CA PHE A 427 -23.52 8.47 4.26
C PHE A 427 -22.01 8.28 4.06
N PRO A 428 -21.54 7.88 2.87
CA PRO A 428 -20.13 7.98 2.52
C PRO A 428 -19.71 9.45 2.51
N LYS A 429 -18.57 9.77 3.14
CA LYS A 429 -18.03 11.14 3.34
C LYS A 429 -17.96 12.01 2.06
N SER A 430 -17.91 11.39 0.88
CA SER A 430 -18.00 12.09 -0.43
C SER A 430 -19.35 12.76 -0.72
N HIS A 431 -20.40 12.49 0.06
CA HIS A 431 -21.75 13.06 -0.10
C HIS A 431 -22.09 14.10 0.98
N LEU A 432 -21.23 14.28 1.99
CA LEU A 432 -21.43 15.21 3.10
C LEU A 432 -20.58 16.47 2.96
N LYS A 433 -21.03 17.57 3.58
CA LYS A 433 -20.28 18.84 3.69
C LYS A 433 -19.42 18.92 4.96
N LYS A 434 -19.58 17.97 5.88
CA LYS A 434 -18.90 17.83 7.19
C LYS A 434 -18.40 16.40 7.35
N ASP A 435 -17.68 16.08 8.42
CA ASP A 435 -17.41 14.67 8.75
C ASP A 435 -18.70 13.95 9.20
N PRO A 436 -18.90 12.65 8.89
CA PRO A 436 -20.07 11.93 9.39
C PRO A 436 -20.19 11.94 10.93
N VAL A 437 -19.10 12.05 11.68
CA VAL A 437 -19.15 12.22 13.15
C VAL A 437 -19.67 13.59 13.56
N ASP A 438 -19.32 14.68 12.85
CA ASP A 438 -19.90 16.00 13.11
C ASP A 438 -21.44 15.95 12.96
N THR A 439 -21.90 15.36 11.85
CA THR A 439 -23.33 15.16 11.55
C THR A 439 -24.05 14.31 12.59
N LEU A 440 -23.41 13.26 13.12
CA LEU A 440 -23.98 12.47 14.22
C LEU A 440 -24.15 13.31 15.49
N VAL A 441 -23.11 14.06 15.87
CA VAL A 441 -23.05 14.82 17.13
C VAL A 441 -24.04 15.99 17.14
N GLU A 442 -24.33 16.60 15.98
CA GLU A 442 -25.35 17.64 15.86
C GLU A 442 -26.78 17.12 16.16
N VAL A 443 -27.06 15.83 15.94
CA VAL A 443 -28.40 15.23 16.15
C VAL A 443 -28.55 14.54 17.52
N VAL A 444 -27.45 14.14 18.18
CA VAL A 444 -27.47 13.50 19.51
C VAL A 444 -28.35 14.21 20.56
N PRO A 445 -28.39 15.56 20.67
CA PRO A 445 -29.28 16.25 21.61
C PRO A 445 -30.78 16.08 21.36
N GLU A 446 -31.21 15.68 20.16
CA GLU A 446 -32.60 15.31 19.89
C GLU A 446 -32.83 13.83 20.22
N PHE A 447 -31.92 12.95 19.80
CA PHE A 447 -31.97 11.52 20.09
C PHE A 447 -32.07 11.24 21.60
N LEU A 448 -31.28 11.91 22.43
CA LEU A 448 -31.31 11.73 23.89
C LEU A 448 -32.66 12.11 24.52
N LYS A 449 -33.33 13.16 24.02
CA LYS A 449 -34.68 13.55 24.46
C LYS A 449 -35.74 12.49 24.10
N LYS A 450 -35.51 11.74 23.02
CA LYS A 450 -36.37 10.62 22.60
C LYS A 450 -36.09 9.34 23.40
N LEU A 451 -34.83 9.12 23.78
CA LEU A 451 -34.36 7.96 24.52
C LEU A 451 -34.74 8.00 26.01
N GLN A 452 -34.92 9.19 26.58
CA GLN A 452 -35.48 9.34 27.93
C GLN A 452 -36.89 8.74 28.00
N PRO A 453 -37.23 7.98 29.07
CA PRO A 453 -38.55 7.40 29.21
C PRO A 453 -39.60 8.50 29.33
N LYS A 454 -40.71 8.37 28.59
CA LYS A 454 -41.85 9.27 28.73
C LYS A 454 -42.31 9.24 30.19
N LYS A 455 -42.27 10.40 30.86
CA LYS A 455 -43.06 10.57 32.08
C LYS A 455 -44.52 10.35 31.72
N GLU A 456 -45.19 9.45 32.43
CA GLU A 456 -46.62 9.25 32.27
C GLU A 456 -47.34 10.56 32.60
N GLU A 457 -48.09 11.10 31.65
CA GLU A 457 -48.98 12.23 31.92
C GLU A 457 -50.11 11.71 32.81
N THR A 458 -50.03 12.02 34.10
CA THR A 458 -51.01 11.60 35.11
C THR A 458 -52.35 12.29 34.89
N HIS A 459 -53.13 11.78 33.93
CA HIS A 459 -54.57 11.99 33.84
C HIS A 459 -55.20 11.39 35.10
N GLY A 460 -55.42 12.25 36.11
CA GLY A 460 -55.94 11.84 37.39
C GLY A 460 -57.38 11.34 37.28
N SER A 461 -57.58 10.05 37.59
CA SER A 461 -58.83 9.55 38.16
C SER A 461 -58.59 9.21 39.61
N SER A 462 -59.37 9.80 40.51
CA SER A 462 -59.26 9.57 41.95
C SER A 462 -60.11 8.38 42.38
N GLU A 463 -59.50 7.33 42.92
CA GLU A 463 -60.25 6.34 43.69
C GLU A 463 -59.47 5.88 44.93
N GLN A 464 -60.17 5.83 46.07
CA GLN A 464 -59.59 5.53 47.38
C GLN A 464 -59.74 4.04 47.72
N VAL A 465 -58.64 3.33 47.94
CA VAL A 465 -58.65 2.03 48.63
C VAL A 465 -57.63 2.03 49.76
N LYS A 466 -57.96 1.34 50.86
CA LYS A 466 -57.30 1.45 52.16
C LYS A 466 -56.05 0.58 52.29
N SER A 467 -55.03 1.17 52.90
CA SER A 467 -54.26 0.63 54.03
C SER A 467 -54.40 -0.86 54.35
N THR A 468 -53.29 -1.59 54.22
CA THR A 468 -52.82 -2.53 55.25
C THR A 468 -51.30 -2.38 55.41
N THR A 469 -50.85 -2.12 56.63
CA THR A 469 -49.44 -2.00 57.03
C THR A 469 -48.85 -3.33 57.47
N THR A 470 -47.55 -3.55 57.22
CA THR A 470 -46.75 -4.50 58.00
C THR A 470 -45.36 -3.92 58.25
N ASP A 471 -44.96 -3.87 59.52
CA ASP A 471 -43.65 -3.38 59.99
C ASP A 471 -42.51 -4.36 59.69
N VAL A 472 -41.35 -3.84 59.27
CA VAL A 472 -40.03 -4.26 59.77
C VAL A 472 -39.13 -3.02 59.86
N SER A 473 -38.63 -2.72 61.06
CA SER A 473 -37.70 -1.61 61.33
C SER A 473 -36.22 -2.04 61.20
N PRO A 474 -35.27 -1.09 61.04
CA PRO A 474 -33.90 -1.39 60.58
C PRO A 474 -32.94 -1.88 61.69
N VAL A 475 -31.76 -2.36 61.27
CA VAL A 475 -30.64 -2.74 62.14
C VAL A 475 -29.41 -1.88 61.82
N GLU A 476 -28.80 -1.29 62.85
CA GLU A 476 -27.57 -0.50 62.77
C GLU A 476 -26.30 -1.35 63.02
N ALA A 477 -25.20 -1.01 62.34
CA ALA A 477 -23.82 -1.31 62.77
C ALA A 477 -22.87 -0.34 62.03
N HIS A 478 -22.41 0.73 62.68
CA HIS A 478 -21.19 0.81 63.51
C HIS A 478 -19.86 0.90 62.74
N SER A 479 -19.33 2.12 62.68
CA SER A 479 -17.91 2.39 62.39
C SER A 479 -17.04 2.22 63.66
N PRO A 480 -15.80 1.71 63.56
CA PRO A 480 -14.79 1.88 64.60
C PRO A 480 -13.96 3.16 64.39
N LYS A 481 -13.37 3.69 65.48
CA LYS A 481 -12.42 4.81 65.45
C LYS A 481 -10.98 4.33 65.68
N GLN A 482 -10.05 5.08 65.09
CA GLN A 482 -8.70 5.43 65.55
C GLN A 482 -8.02 4.59 66.65
N GLU A 483 -6.76 4.25 66.41
CA GLU A 483 -5.71 4.30 67.44
C GLU A 483 -4.54 5.18 66.95
N GLN A 484 -3.67 5.64 67.85
CA GLN A 484 -2.66 6.68 67.58
C GLN A 484 -1.22 6.17 67.75
N GLY A 485 -0.26 6.72 66.99
CA GLY A 485 1.15 6.35 67.10
C GLY A 485 2.14 7.38 66.55
N MET A 486 2.67 8.23 67.45
CA MET A 486 3.96 8.97 67.40
C MET A 486 4.34 9.82 66.17
N GLN A 487 4.59 11.11 66.44
CA GLN A 487 5.55 11.95 65.70
C GLN A 487 6.99 11.60 66.11
N PRO A 488 8.02 12.11 65.41
CA PRO A 488 8.55 13.42 65.80
C PRO A 488 8.71 14.41 64.63
N LYS A 489 9.10 15.65 64.96
CA LYS A 489 9.42 16.73 64.03
C LYS A 489 10.88 16.67 63.60
N GLU A 490 11.20 17.26 62.45
CA GLU A 490 12.32 18.21 62.35
C GLU A 490 12.15 19.14 61.13
N ASP A 491 12.88 20.25 61.11
CA ASP A 491 12.62 21.42 60.25
C ASP A 491 13.60 21.56 59.06
N ASN A 492 13.28 22.52 58.19
CA ASN A 492 14.23 23.41 57.50
C ASN A 492 14.93 22.96 56.19
N LYS A 493 14.52 23.59 55.07
CA LYS A 493 15.34 23.98 53.88
C LYS A 493 14.57 25.08 53.14
N LEU A 494 15.06 26.31 52.99
CA LEU A 494 16.24 26.83 52.27
C LEU A 494 16.10 26.84 50.73
N SER A 495 16.57 27.94 50.15
CA SER A 495 16.28 28.47 48.81
C SER A 495 17.13 27.87 47.67
N PRO A 496 16.67 27.97 46.41
CA PRO A 496 17.48 27.60 45.25
C PRO A 496 18.60 28.61 44.99
N VAL A 497 19.74 28.12 44.50
CA VAL A 497 20.82 28.90 43.87
C VAL A 497 21.29 28.12 42.66
N GLU A 498 21.18 28.70 41.47
CA GLU A 498 21.84 28.21 40.26
C GLU A 498 22.99 29.14 39.88
N SER A 499 24.16 28.57 39.63
CA SER A 499 25.29 29.26 39.01
C SER A 499 26.03 28.30 38.08
N GLY A 500 25.92 28.55 36.77
CA GLY A 500 26.60 27.75 35.75
C GLY A 500 28.10 28.03 35.72
N GLY A 501 28.92 26.98 35.75
CA GLY A 501 30.37 27.05 35.56
C GLY A 501 30.81 26.07 34.47
N SER A 502 31.59 26.54 33.49
CA SER A 502 32.10 25.76 32.36
C SER A 502 33.63 25.62 32.44
N THR A 503 34.19 24.52 31.93
CA THR A 503 35.63 24.18 32.03
C THR A 503 36.24 23.67 30.72
N HIS A 504 37.55 23.93 30.54
CA HIS A 504 38.41 23.58 29.38
C HIS A 504 38.82 22.06 29.35
N VAL A 505 39.60 21.48 28.41
CA VAL A 505 40.65 21.90 27.42
C VAL A 505 40.63 20.96 26.15
N THR A 506 41.55 20.78 25.16
CA THR A 506 43.00 21.07 24.94
C THR A 506 43.39 21.09 23.42
N ILE A 507 44.02 22.19 22.94
CA ILE A 507 45.34 22.32 22.23
C ILE A 507 45.88 21.07 21.43
N PRO A 508 46.35 21.14 20.13
CA PRO A 508 47.62 21.84 19.78
C PRO A 508 47.99 22.35 18.33
N LYS A 509 48.73 23.50 18.31
CA LYS A 509 49.83 23.91 17.38
C LYS A 509 49.49 24.25 15.90
N THR A 510 50.28 24.99 15.10
CA THR A 510 51.74 25.38 15.15
C THR A 510 52.01 26.86 14.70
N THR A 511 53.22 27.24 14.25
CA THR A 511 53.82 28.61 14.42
C THR A 511 54.57 29.17 13.20
N THR A 512 54.44 30.48 12.91
CA THR A 512 55.45 31.48 12.36
C THR A 512 54.73 32.82 12.04
N GLY A 513 55.33 34.03 11.96
CA GLY A 513 56.68 34.51 12.31
C GLY A 513 57.09 35.80 11.53
N ILE A 514 57.83 36.72 12.19
CA ILE A 514 58.57 37.91 11.64
C ILE A 514 57.84 39.28 11.55
N SER A 515 58.50 40.31 12.11
CA SER A 515 58.36 41.79 11.94
C SER A 515 59.78 42.35 11.58
N PRO A 516 60.10 43.66 11.32
CA PRO A 516 59.66 44.88 12.07
C PRO A 516 59.66 46.25 11.31
N SER A 517 59.39 47.34 12.06
CA SER A 517 59.75 48.78 11.81
C SER A 517 59.15 49.50 10.57
N GLY A 518 58.97 50.83 10.55
CA GLY A 518 59.10 51.86 11.61
C GLY A 518 59.98 53.06 11.23
N GLY A 519 59.41 54.26 11.07
CA GLY A 519 60.15 55.52 10.87
C GLY A 519 59.30 56.69 10.32
N ASP A 520 59.46 57.89 10.89
CA ASP A 520 58.73 59.12 10.52
C ASP A 520 59.34 59.90 9.33
N SER A 521 58.51 60.73 8.67
CA SER A 521 58.77 62.18 8.54
C SER A 521 57.61 62.93 7.85
N LYS A 522 57.48 64.24 8.15
CA LYS A 522 56.45 65.14 7.58
C LYS A 522 57.10 66.25 6.75
N SER A 523 56.48 66.64 5.63
CA SER A 523 56.13 68.05 5.30
C SER A 523 55.51 68.21 3.89
N SER A 524 55.00 69.41 3.60
CA SER A 524 54.62 69.95 2.27
C SER A 524 53.59 69.21 1.40
N GLN A 525 52.32 69.18 1.83
CA GLN A 525 51.16 69.00 0.92
C GLN A 525 50.00 69.93 1.31
N GLY A 526 50.20 71.24 1.22
CA GLY A 526 49.16 72.25 1.51
C GLY A 526 48.17 72.44 0.35
N GLU A 527 48.69 72.51 -0.87
CA GLU A 527 47.88 72.77 -2.09
C GLU A 527 47.30 71.46 -2.67
N ASP A 528 48.02 70.34 -2.49
CA ASP A 528 47.61 69.00 -2.91
C ASP A 528 46.27 68.56 -2.28
N VAL A 529 46.01 68.92 -1.02
CA VAL A 529 44.77 68.55 -0.33
C VAL A 529 43.53 69.13 -1.03
N LYS A 530 43.59 70.37 -1.51
CA LYS A 530 42.44 71.02 -2.15
C LYS A 530 42.17 70.43 -3.55
N LEU A 531 43.23 70.18 -4.31
CA LEU A 531 43.15 69.47 -5.60
C LEU A 531 42.67 68.01 -5.44
N ARG A 532 43.02 67.37 -4.33
CA ARG A 532 42.56 66.03 -3.96
C ARG A 532 41.08 66.00 -3.58
N GLU A 533 40.61 66.93 -2.74
CA GLU A 533 39.18 67.02 -2.39
C GLU A 533 38.29 67.23 -3.62
N GLU A 534 38.74 68.05 -4.57
CA GLU A 534 37.98 68.35 -5.80
C GLU A 534 37.93 67.12 -6.72
N ARG A 535 39.05 66.40 -6.88
CA ARG A 535 39.08 65.10 -7.59
C ARG A 535 38.27 64.02 -6.88
N GLU A 536 38.28 63.96 -5.55
CA GLU A 536 37.46 62.99 -4.79
C GLU A 536 35.95 63.29 -4.90
N ARG A 537 35.56 64.55 -5.13
CA ARG A 537 34.17 64.93 -5.46
C ARG A 537 33.80 64.60 -6.90
N GLU A 538 34.65 64.89 -7.89
CA GLU A 538 34.44 64.44 -9.27
C GLU A 538 34.36 62.91 -9.38
N ALA A 539 35.25 62.18 -8.69
CA ALA A 539 35.28 60.73 -8.69
C ALA A 539 33.97 60.14 -8.14
N LYS A 540 33.51 60.62 -6.98
CA LYS A 540 32.23 60.19 -6.39
C LYS A 540 31.02 60.54 -7.27
N LEU A 541 31.03 61.70 -7.92
CA LEU A 541 29.95 62.08 -8.84
C LEU A 541 29.91 61.18 -10.09
N ARG A 542 31.08 60.80 -10.64
CA ARG A 542 31.18 59.84 -11.75
C ARG A 542 30.79 58.43 -11.31
N GLU A 543 31.22 58.00 -10.12
CA GLU A 543 30.86 56.70 -9.53
C GLU A 543 29.34 56.58 -9.32
N GLU A 544 28.68 57.63 -8.82
CA GLU A 544 27.22 57.66 -8.68
C GLU A 544 26.50 57.65 -10.03
N GLN A 545 27.03 58.35 -11.05
CA GLN A 545 26.49 58.35 -12.41
C GLN A 545 26.67 57.00 -13.12
N GLU A 546 27.83 56.35 -12.97
CA GLU A 546 28.06 54.99 -13.47
C GLU A 546 27.22 53.95 -12.75
N ALA A 547 27.03 54.07 -11.43
CA ALA A 547 26.17 53.17 -10.66
C ALA A 547 24.72 53.24 -11.16
N LYS A 548 24.17 54.45 -11.32
CA LYS A 548 22.83 54.67 -11.87
C LYS A 548 22.71 54.16 -13.31
N LEU A 549 23.72 54.38 -14.16
CA LEU A 549 23.72 53.88 -15.54
C LEU A 549 23.73 52.35 -15.61
N ARG A 550 24.45 51.67 -14.71
CA ARG A 550 24.47 50.20 -14.59
C ARG A 550 23.13 49.67 -14.06
N GLU A 551 22.54 50.32 -13.06
CA GLU A 551 21.22 49.95 -12.51
C GLU A 551 20.12 50.05 -13.59
N ASP A 552 20.12 51.12 -14.39
CA ASP A 552 19.21 51.31 -15.54
C ASP A 552 19.40 50.26 -16.65
N GLN A 553 20.63 49.77 -16.85
CA GLN A 553 20.95 48.73 -17.84
C GLN A 553 20.52 47.34 -17.33
N ASP A 554 20.82 47.00 -16.07
CA ASP A 554 20.41 45.74 -15.45
C ASP A 554 18.87 45.64 -15.32
N ALA A 555 18.18 46.76 -15.04
CA ALA A 555 16.73 46.82 -15.02
C ALA A 555 16.12 46.46 -16.39
N LYS A 556 16.64 47.07 -17.47
CA LYS A 556 16.20 46.77 -18.86
C LYS A 556 16.50 45.34 -19.26
N LEU A 557 17.69 44.82 -18.94
CA LEU A 557 18.07 43.42 -19.20
C LEU A 557 17.22 42.41 -18.44
N ARG A 558 16.74 42.73 -17.24
CA ARG A 558 15.78 41.90 -16.49
C ARG A 558 14.41 41.91 -17.16
N GLU A 559 13.89 43.08 -17.53
CA GLU A 559 12.59 43.19 -18.20
C GLU A 559 12.57 42.47 -19.56
N GLU A 560 13.65 42.59 -20.35
CA GLU A 560 13.79 41.91 -21.64
C GLU A 560 13.80 40.38 -21.47
N ARG A 561 14.56 39.85 -20.50
CA ARG A 561 14.59 38.41 -20.18
C ARG A 561 13.24 37.88 -19.69
N GLU A 562 12.50 38.66 -18.89
CA GLU A 562 11.18 38.24 -18.41
C GLU A 562 10.16 38.19 -19.56
N ARG A 563 10.23 39.13 -20.51
CA ARG A 563 9.43 39.13 -21.74
C ARG A 563 9.79 37.94 -22.65
N GLU A 564 11.08 37.64 -22.81
CA GLU A 564 11.54 36.48 -23.60
C GLU A 564 11.10 35.15 -22.96
N ALA A 565 11.21 35.02 -21.64
CA ALA A 565 10.76 33.84 -20.90
C ALA A 565 9.25 33.58 -21.11
N LYS A 566 8.41 34.61 -20.97
CA LYS A 566 6.95 34.52 -21.22
C LYS A 566 6.63 34.17 -22.66
N LEU A 567 7.32 34.76 -23.63
CA LEU A 567 7.16 34.45 -25.06
C LEU A 567 7.57 33.00 -25.38
N ARG A 568 8.58 32.48 -24.68
CA ARG A 568 9.04 31.09 -24.79
C ARG A 568 8.03 30.12 -24.18
N GLU A 569 7.52 30.41 -22.99
CA GLU A 569 6.48 29.62 -22.32
C GLU A 569 5.20 29.52 -23.18
N GLU A 570 4.73 30.64 -23.75
CA GLU A 570 3.58 30.67 -24.65
C GLU A 570 3.80 29.82 -25.92
N ARG A 571 5.02 29.85 -26.49
CA ARG A 571 5.39 29.04 -27.66
C ARG A 571 5.47 27.55 -27.32
N GLU A 572 6.09 27.19 -26.20
CA GLU A 572 6.20 25.80 -25.75
C GLU A 572 4.81 25.22 -25.39
N ALA A 573 3.91 26.02 -24.81
CA ALA A 573 2.52 25.66 -24.57
C ALA A 573 1.74 25.39 -25.87
N LYS A 574 1.78 26.32 -26.85
CA LYS A 574 1.11 26.15 -28.16
C LYS A 574 1.64 24.95 -28.94
N LEU A 575 2.96 24.73 -28.92
CA LEU A 575 3.60 23.63 -29.63
C LEU A 575 3.31 22.27 -28.95
N ARG A 576 3.05 22.28 -27.64
CA ARG A 576 2.52 21.12 -26.90
C ARG A 576 1.06 20.84 -27.25
N GLU A 577 0.20 21.86 -27.27
CA GLU A 577 -1.21 21.73 -27.64
C GLU A 577 -1.37 21.17 -29.06
N GLU A 578 -0.60 21.68 -30.04
CA GLU A 578 -0.61 21.17 -31.43
C GLU A 578 -0.16 19.70 -31.51
N ARG A 579 0.84 19.30 -30.72
CA ARG A 579 1.30 17.90 -30.64
C ARG A 579 0.24 17.00 -30.03
N GLU A 580 -0.38 17.41 -28.92
CA GLU A 580 -1.42 16.63 -28.24
C GLU A 580 -2.69 16.50 -29.11
N ALA A 581 -3.05 17.53 -29.88
CA ALA A 581 -4.12 17.49 -30.88
C ALA A 581 -3.84 16.49 -32.02
N LYS A 582 -2.65 16.55 -32.64
CA LYS A 582 -2.25 15.60 -33.69
C LYS A 582 -2.20 14.14 -33.18
N LEU A 583 -1.74 13.95 -31.95
CA LEU A 583 -1.72 12.63 -31.30
C LEU A 583 -3.15 12.09 -31.03
N ARG A 584 -4.11 12.97 -30.75
CA ARG A 584 -5.53 12.63 -30.58
C ARG A 584 -6.18 12.19 -31.90
N GLU A 585 -5.91 12.91 -32.99
CA GLU A 585 -6.40 12.57 -34.34
C GLU A 585 -5.87 11.20 -34.81
N GLU A 586 -4.56 10.94 -34.65
CA GLU A 586 -3.94 9.65 -34.99
C GLU A 586 -4.52 8.49 -34.16
N ARG A 587 -4.84 8.72 -32.88
CA ARG A 587 -5.48 7.74 -31.99
C ARG A 587 -6.93 7.46 -32.38
N GLU A 588 -7.69 8.47 -32.82
CA GLU A 588 -9.06 8.27 -33.29
C GLU A 588 -9.12 7.52 -34.62
N ALA A 589 -8.14 7.72 -35.52
CA ALA A 589 -7.99 6.90 -36.72
C ALA A 589 -7.75 5.42 -36.38
N LYS A 590 -6.82 5.13 -35.46
CA LYS A 590 -6.51 3.75 -35.01
C LYS A 590 -7.70 3.07 -34.33
N LEU A 591 -8.48 3.80 -33.51
CA LEU A 591 -9.69 3.24 -32.87
C LEU A 591 -10.74 2.82 -33.91
N ARG A 592 -10.89 3.55 -35.02
CA ARG A 592 -11.78 3.17 -36.13
C ARG A 592 -11.22 1.95 -36.87
N GLU A 593 -9.93 1.96 -37.21
CA GLU A 593 -9.27 0.86 -37.93
C GLU A 593 -9.24 -0.48 -37.15
N GLU A 594 -9.23 -0.46 -35.81
CA GLU A 594 -9.40 -1.68 -35.00
C GLU A 594 -10.87 -2.12 -34.87
N LYS A 595 -11.83 -1.18 -34.82
CA LYS A 595 -13.26 -1.51 -34.71
C LYS A 595 -13.85 -2.17 -35.95
N ASP A 596 -13.37 -1.82 -37.14
CA ASP A 596 -13.85 -2.43 -38.40
C ASP A 596 -13.29 -3.85 -38.62
N LYS A 597 -12.31 -4.30 -37.83
CA LYS A 597 -11.70 -5.64 -37.93
C LYS A 597 -12.47 -6.68 -37.11
N LYS A 598 -13.56 -7.20 -37.71
CA LYS A 598 -14.39 -8.29 -37.17
C LYS A 598 -13.54 -9.42 -36.56
N LEU A 599 -13.76 -9.72 -35.28
CA LEU A 599 -13.04 -10.76 -34.55
C LEU A 599 -13.41 -12.18 -35.03
N PRO A 600 -12.52 -13.18 -34.87
CA PRO A 600 -12.84 -14.58 -35.10
C PRO A 600 -13.97 -15.05 -34.17
N GLU A 601 -14.89 -15.85 -34.69
CA GLU A 601 -16.01 -16.41 -33.92
C GLU A 601 -15.57 -17.68 -33.16
N ILE A 602 -15.47 -17.61 -31.84
CA ILE A 602 -15.19 -18.77 -30.98
C ILE A 602 -16.50 -19.51 -30.68
N LYS A 603 -16.57 -20.78 -31.06
CA LYS A 603 -17.75 -21.64 -30.92
C LYS A 603 -17.63 -22.56 -29.71
N ASP A 604 -18.74 -22.85 -29.03
CA ASP A 604 -18.77 -23.74 -27.86
C ASP A 604 -18.16 -25.12 -28.12
N SER A 605 -18.23 -25.62 -29.35
CA SER A 605 -17.61 -26.88 -29.77
C SER A 605 -16.07 -26.86 -29.76
N GLN A 606 -15.44 -25.68 -29.82
CA GLN A 606 -13.98 -25.54 -29.69
C GLN A 606 -13.53 -25.51 -28.21
N LEU A 607 -14.44 -25.17 -27.29
CA LEU A 607 -14.20 -25.06 -25.84
C LEU A 607 -14.30 -26.44 -25.17
N THR A 608 -13.46 -27.38 -25.60
CA THR A 608 -13.56 -28.82 -25.31
C THR A 608 -13.36 -29.22 -23.85
N ASN A 609 -12.94 -28.32 -22.95
CA ASN A 609 -12.82 -28.58 -21.52
C ASN A 609 -13.18 -27.34 -20.68
N GLN A 610 -13.38 -27.55 -19.37
CA GLN A 610 -13.84 -26.48 -18.48
C GLN A 610 -12.85 -25.32 -18.37
N LYS A 611 -11.53 -25.57 -18.36
CA LYS A 611 -10.50 -24.51 -18.31
C LYS A 611 -10.56 -23.58 -19.52
N LEU A 612 -10.85 -24.10 -20.71
CA LEU A 612 -11.06 -23.30 -21.92
C LEU A 612 -12.33 -22.44 -21.83
N LYS A 613 -13.42 -22.98 -21.26
CA LYS A 613 -14.66 -22.23 -21.00
C LYS A 613 -14.46 -21.12 -19.96
N ASP A 614 -13.72 -21.42 -18.89
CA ASP A 614 -13.41 -20.44 -17.84
C ASP A 614 -12.50 -19.33 -18.39
N PHE A 615 -11.47 -19.66 -19.18
CA PHE A 615 -10.63 -18.65 -19.83
C PHE A 615 -11.44 -17.75 -20.79
N TYR A 616 -12.29 -18.35 -21.63
CA TYR A 616 -13.16 -17.59 -22.54
C TYR A 616 -14.12 -16.67 -21.77
N LYS A 617 -14.68 -17.13 -20.65
CA LYS A 617 -15.53 -16.34 -19.75
C LYS A 617 -14.82 -15.12 -19.16
N GLU A 618 -13.52 -15.21 -18.87
CA GLU A 618 -12.73 -14.05 -18.44
C GLU A 618 -12.39 -13.10 -19.62
N LEU A 619 -12.20 -13.60 -20.85
CA LEU A 619 -12.14 -12.76 -22.05
C LEU A 619 -13.47 -12.00 -22.26
N THR A 620 -14.63 -12.66 -22.12
CA THR A 620 -15.94 -11.99 -22.20
C THR A 620 -16.11 -10.93 -21.11
N ARG A 621 -15.59 -11.16 -19.90
CA ARG A 621 -15.55 -10.14 -18.84
C ARG A 621 -14.65 -8.96 -19.20
N LEU A 622 -13.51 -9.21 -19.86
CA LEU A 622 -12.63 -8.16 -20.36
C LEU A 622 -13.34 -7.32 -21.43
N GLU A 623 -13.98 -7.93 -22.43
CA GLU A 623 -14.74 -7.23 -23.48
C GLU A 623 -15.84 -6.32 -22.89
N ASN A 624 -16.64 -6.84 -21.96
CA ASN A 624 -17.66 -6.04 -21.27
C ASN A 624 -17.05 -4.80 -20.58
N LYS A 625 -15.83 -4.93 -20.03
CA LYS A 625 -15.10 -3.84 -19.36
C LYS A 625 -14.39 -2.89 -20.33
N VAL A 626 -13.97 -3.34 -21.51
CA VAL A 626 -13.55 -2.46 -22.63
C VAL A 626 -14.73 -1.60 -23.06
N SER A 627 -15.89 -2.21 -23.28
CA SER A 627 -17.10 -1.49 -23.71
C SER A 627 -17.61 -0.49 -22.64
N GLU A 628 -17.43 -0.78 -21.35
CA GLU A 628 -17.66 0.20 -20.26
C GLU A 628 -16.68 1.38 -20.31
N LEU A 629 -15.39 1.16 -20.64
CA LEU A 629 -14.41 2.23 -20.81
C LEU A 629 -14.70 3.09 -22.05
N GLU A 630 -15.11 2.48 -23.17
CA GLU A 630 -15.49 3.22 -24.37
C GLU A 630 -16.71 4.12 -24.12
N LEU A 631 -17.73 3.62 -23.41
CA LEU A 631 -18.90 4.42 -22.99
C LEU A 631 -18.54 5.55 -22.02
N LYS A 632 -17.41 5.45 -21.31
CA LYS A 632 -16.86 6.56 -20.51
C LYS A 632 -16.03 7.51 -21.37
N SER A 633 -15.33 7.04 -22.40
CA SER A 633 -14.62 7.91 -23.33
C SER A 633 -15.53 8.76 -24.20
N THR A 634 -16.75 8.31 -24.54
CA THR A 634 -17.72 9.18 -25.24
C THR A 634 -18.28 10.28 -24.35
N LYS A 635 -18.28 10.09 -23.02
CA LYS A 635 -18.76 11.08 -22.03
C LYS A 635 -17.64 12.00 -21.50
N SER A 636 -16.38 11.56 -21.52
CA SER A 636 -15.23 12.34 -21.09
C SER A 636 -13.95 11.87 -21.83
N PRO A 637 -13.75 12.30 -23.09
CA PRO A 637 -12.66 11.79 -23.94
C PRO A 637 -11.28 11.94 -23.30
N GLU A 638 -10.93 13.16 -22.86
CA GLU A 638 -9.64 13.49 -22.23
C GLU A 638 -9.26 12.61 -21.03
N LYS A 639 -10.24 11.97 -20.38
CA LYS A 639 -10.06 11.19 -19.15
C LYS A 639 -10.10 9.67 -19.37
N TYR A 640 -10.59 9.19 -20.51
CA TYR A 640 -10.79 7.74 -20.75
C TYR A 640 -10.44 7.26 -22.16
N GLN A 641 -10.28 8.14 -23.14
CA GLN A 641 -10.01 7.76 -24.54
C GLN A 641 -8.74 6.93 -24.70
N ASN A 642 -7.66 7.29 -24.00
CA ASN A 642 -6.39 6.56 -24.05
C ASN A 642 -6.53 5.14 -23.46
N ALA A 643 -7.14 5.00 -22.27
CA ALA A 643 -7.40 3.69 -21.68
C ALA A 643 -8.40 2.85 -22.46
N ALA A 644 -9.40 3.45 -23.12
CA ALA A 644 -10.35 2.74 -23.97
C ALA A 644 -9.67 2.13 -25.21
N VAL A 645 -8.80 2.90 -25.89
CA VAL A 645 -7.97 2.40 -27.01
C VAL A 645 -7.08 1.23 -26.57
N GLU A 646 -6.28 1.40 -25.52
CA GLU A 646 -5.33 0.37 -25.10
C GLU A 646 -6.04 -0.89 -24.55
N ALA A 647 -7.21 -0.75 -23.92
CA ALA A 647 -8.02 -1.89 -23.48
C ALA A 647 -8.64 -2.66 -24.65
N ARG A 648 -9.09 -1.95 -25.70
CA ARG A 648 -9.61 -2.55 -26.95
C ARG A 648 -8.51 -3.29 -27.71
N ALA A 649 -7.31 -2.73 -27.79
CA ALA A 649 -6.14 -3.36 -28.39
C ALA A 649 -5.69 -4.61 -27.60
N LEU A 650 -5.70 -4.54 -26.26
CA LEU A 650 -5.39 -5.67 -25.39
C LEU A 650 -6.37 -6.83 -25.58
N HIS A 651 -7.69 -6.58 -25.49
CA HIS A 651 -8.69 -7.62 -25.69
C HIS A 651 -8.58 -8.24 -27.10
N THR A 652 -8.44 -7.39 -28.14
CA THR A 652 -8.30 -7.83 -29.53
C THR A 652 -7.12 -8.80 -29.73
N LYS A 653 -5.99 -8.56 -29.06
CA LYS A 653 -4.83 -9.46 -29.11
C LYS A 653 -5.05 -10.77 -28.36
N LEU A 654 -5.58 -10.70 -27.13
CA LEU A 654 -5.86 -11.90 -26.32
C LEU A 654 -6.89 -12.81 -27.00
N HIS A 655 -7.96 -12.23 -27.56
CA HIS A 655 -8.98 -12.97 -28.28
C HIS A 655 -8.45 -13.61 -29.57
N LYS A 656 -7.58 -12.92 -30.33
CA LYS A 656 -6.95 -13.49 -31.52
C LYS A 656 -5.97 -14.62 -31.16
N ALA A 657 -5.11 -14.41 -30.17
CA ALA A 657 -4.17 -15.44 -29.71
C ALA A 657 -4.91 -16.70 -29.21
N PHE A 658 -6.02 -16.53 -28.48
CA PHE A 658 -6.82 -17.64 -28.01
C PHE A 658 -7.59 -18.36 -29.14
N ALA A 659 -8.13 -17.62 -30.12
CA ALA A 659 -8.75 -18.23 -31.30
C ALA A 659 -7.74 -19.08 -32.09
N THR A 660 -6.54 -18.55 -32.37
CA THR A 660 -5.45 -19.30 -33.01
C THR A 660 -5.06 -20.54 -32.20
N PHE A 661 -5.04 -20.47 -30.88
CA PHE A 661 -4.80 -21.63 -30.01
C PHE A 661 -5.92 -22.68 -30.10
N LEU A 662 -7.18 -22.24 -30.15
CA LEU A 662 -8.34 -23.13 -30.28
C LEU A 662 -8.42 -23.88 -31.62
N GLU A 663 -7.86 -23.29 -32.68
CA GLU A 663 -7.75 -23.87 -34.04
C GLU A 663 -6.46 -24.69 -34.24
N SER A 664 -5.46 -24.50 -33.38
CA SER A 664 -4.19 -25.22 -33.43
C SER A 664 -4.30 -26.72 -33.06
N PRO A 665 -3.24 -27.52 -33.28
CA PRO A 665 -3.15 -28.89 -32.77
C PRO A 665 -3.18 -29.03 -31.23
N LYS A 666 -3.20 -27.93 -30.46
CA LYS A 666 -3.19 -27.91 -28.99
C LYS A 666 -2.04 -28.75 -28.43
N ASN A 667 -0.84 -28.46 -28.92
CA ASN A 667 0.43 -28.99 -28.47
C ASN A 667 1.27 -27.90 -27.76
N GLU A 668 2.39 -28.29 -27.16
CA GLU A 668 3.26 -27.39 -26.40
C GLU A 668 3.68 -26.14 -27.20
N ALA A 669 4.15 -26.30 -28.44
CA ALA A 669 4.56 -25.16 -29.28
C ALA A 669 3.41 -24.16 -29.52
N SER A 670 2.19 -24.65 -29.78
CA SER A 670 1.01 -23.80 -29.94
C SER A 670 0.60 -23.10 -28.64
N PHE A 671 0.73 -23.77 -27.49
CA PHE A 671 0.48 -23.17 -26.18
C PHE A 671 1.52 -22.10 -25.82
N THR A 672 2.81 -22.37 -26.04
CA THR A 672 3.91 -21.42 -25.78
C THR A 672 3.78 -20.18 -26.66
N SER A 673 3.39 -20.33 -27.93
CA SER A 673 3.07 -19.20 -28.82
C SER A 673 1.92 -18.35 -28.27
N PHE A 674 0.80 -18.97 -27.89
CA PHE A 674 -0.36 -18.31 -27.28
C PHE A 674 0.00 -17.58 -25.96
N SER A 675 0.73 -18.26 -25.07
CA SER A 675 1.16 -17.73 -23.78
C SER A 675 2.05 -16.49 -23.97
N ASN A 676 3.08 -16.59 -24.80
CA ASN A 676 4.02 -15.49 -25.06
C ASN A 676 3.33 -14.28 -25.70
N VAL A 677 2.45 -14.50 -26.69
CA VAL A 677 1.67 -13.40 -27.30
C VAL A 677 0.74 -12.74 -26.27
N SER A 678 0.11 -13.53 -25.39
CA SER A 678 -0.81 -13.02 -24.37
C SER A 678 -0.11 -12.23 -23.27
N ILE A 679 1.00 -12.75 -22.75
CA ILE A 679 1.82 -12.07 -21.71
C ILE A 679 2.41 -10.78 -22.26
N ASN A 680 3.00 -10.81 -23.46
CA ASN A 680 3.56 -9.61 -24.10
C ASN A 680 2.49 -8.57 -24.43
N ALA A 681 1.26 -8.98 -24.77
CA ALA A 681 0.13 -8.07 -24.93
C ALA A 681 -0.25 -7.40 -23.59
N ILE A 682 -0.35 -8.19 -22.50
CA ILE A 682 -0.66 -7.66 -21.16
C ILE A 682 0.39 -6.64 -20.72
N HIS A 683 1.67 -7.00 -20.73
CA HIS A 683 2.76 -6.09 -20.34
C HIS A 683 2.77 -4.80 -21.18
N LYS A 684 2.59 -4.90 -22.51
CA LYS A 684 2.60 -3.72 -23.39
C LYS A 684 1.48 -2.72 -23.08
N HIS A 685 0.30 -3.19 -22.67
CA HIS A 685 -0.86 -2.33 -22.43
C HIS A 685 -1.04 -1.93 -20.95
N GLN A 686 -0.37 -2.61 -20.02
CA GLN A 686 -0.53 -2.44 -18.58
C GLN A 686 -0.30 -0.99 -18.10
N GLY A 687 0.85 -0.37 -18.41
CA GLY A 687 1.22 0.93 -17.84
C GLY A 687 0.24 2.07 -18.18
N VAL A 688 -0.33 2.08 -19.40
CA VAL A 688 -1.35 3.06 -19.78
C VAL A 688 -2.65 2.81 -19.01
N LEU A 689 -3.05 1.55 -18.85
CA LEU A 689 -4.28 1.17 -18.17
C LEU A 689 -4.21 1.43 -16.65
N GLU A 690 -3.05 1.19 -16.03
CA GLU A 690 -2.81 1.45 -14.60
C GLU A 690 -2.88 2.93 -14.22
N SER A 691 -2.48 3.83 -15.13
CA SER A 691 -2.55 5.28 -14.89
C SER A 691 -3.97 5.79 -14.59
N HIS A 692 -5.02 5.11 -15.06
CA HIS A 692 -6.43 5.50 -14.89
C HIS A 692 -7.03 4.93 -13.58
N ARG A 693 -6.30 5.15 -12.47
CA ARG A 693 -6.43 4.49 -11.14
C ARG A 693 -7.85 4.33 -10.58
N LYS A 694 -8.76 5.29 -10.78
CA LYS A 694 -10.12 5.31 -10.17
C LYS A 694 -11.12 4.27 -10.69
N THR A 695 -10.78 3.40 -11.64
CA THR A 695 -11.70 2.36 -12.17
C THR A 695 -11.11 0.94 -12.10
N TRP A 696 -9.88 0.79 -11.61
CA TRP A 696 -9.04 -0.34 -12.01
C TRP A 696 -9.04 -1.58 -11.10
N GLY A 697 -9.63 -1.50 -9.89
CA GLY A 697 -9.71 -2.64 -8.95
C GLY A 697 -10.42 -3.89 -9.48
N LEU A 698 -11.29 -3.74 -10.49
CA LEU A 698 -11.94 -4.85 -11.20
C LEU A 698 -11.13 -5.33 -12.42
N PHE A 699 -10.39 -4.43 -13.10
CA PHE A 699 -9.51 -4.82 -14.22
C PHE A 699 -8.33 -5.67 -13.73
N LYS A 700 -7.71 -5.33 -12.59
CA LYS A 700 -6.68 -6.19 -11.95
C LYS A 700 -7.17 -7.62 -11.71
N GLN A 701 -8.44 -7.79 -11.31
CA GLN A 701 -9.03 -9.11 -11.09
C GLN A 701 -9.22 -9.88 -12.41
N VAL A 702 -9.74 -9.25 -13.47
CA VAL A 702 -9.93 -9.93 -14.77
C VAL A 702 -8.58 -10.29 -15.41
N ILE A 703 -7.60 -9.38 -15.41
CA ILE A 703 -6.25 -9.65 -15.95
C ILE A 703 -5.54 -10.74 -15.13
N GLY A 704 -5.66 -10.69 -13.80
CA GLY A 704 -5.14 -11.75 -12.91
C GLY A 704 -5.76 -13.12 -13.18
N ASN A 705 -7.08 -13.18 -13.40
CA ASN A 705 -7.76 -14.43 -13.77
C ASN A 705 -7.32 -14.94 -15.17
N ILE A 706 -7.09 -14.04 -16.13
CA ILE A 706 -6.56 -14.38 -17.46
C ILE A 706 -5.14 -14.96 -17.36
N LEU A 707 -4.24 -14.34 -16.58
CA LEU A 707 -2.89 -14.87 -16.33
C LEU A 707 -2.93 -16.23 -15.61
N LEU A 708 -3.79 -16.38 -14.60
CA LEU A 708 -4.01 -17.64 -13.91
C LEU A 708 -4.61 -18.72 -14.83
N GLY A 709 -5.46 -18.33 -15.78
CA GLY A 709 -6.00 -19.21 -16.81
C GLY A 709 -4.94 -19.68 -17.82
N ILE A 710 -4.04 -18.80 -18.27
CA ILE A 710 -2.89 -19.17 -19.10
C ILE A 710 -2.02 -20.21 -18.36
N ALA A 711 -1.63 -19.92 -17.12
CA ALA A 711 -0.86 -20.85 -16.30
C ALA A 711 -1.61 -22.18 -16.08
N GLY A 712 -2.91 -22.12 -15.77
CA GLY A 712 -3.77 -23.28 -15.54
C GLY A 712 -3.97 -24.17 -16.78
N LEU A 713 -3.91 -23.60 -17.99
CA LEU A 713 -3.88 -24.33 -19.25
C LEU A 713 -2.51 -25.00 -19.49
N GLY A 714 -1.41 -24.30 -19.18
CA GLY A 714 -0.03 -24.78 -19.35
C GLY A 714 0.33 -26.03 -18.54
N ILE A 715 -0.37 -26.27 -17.42
CA ILE A 715 -0.17 -27.47 -16.57
C ILE A 715 -0.35 -28.79 -17.36
N PHE A 716 -1.12 -28.81 -18.45
CA PHE A 716 -1.26 -30.01 -19.30
C PHE A 716 -0.05 -30.31 -20.20
N TYR A 717 0.95 -29.42 -20.28
CA TYR A 717 2.14 -29.58 -21.13
C TYR A 717 3.47 -29.59 -20.34
N GLY A 718 3.40 -29.64 -19.00
CA GLY A 718 4.50 -29.97 -18.09
C GLY A 718 5.65 -28.96 -17.94
N PHE A 719 6.23 -28.46 -19.03
CA PHE A 719 7.60 -27.93 -19.02
C PHE A 719 7.76 -26.49 -18.51
N ALA A 720 6.70 -25.67 -18.51
CA ALA A 720 6.75 -24.28 -18.05
C ALA A 720 7.17 -24.13 -16.57
N LEU A 721 6.93 -25.16 -15.75
CA LEU A 721 7.35 -25.20 -14.34
C LEU A 721 8.87 -25.41 -14.18
N ALA A 722 9.48 -26.24 -15.04
CA ALA A 722 10.89 -26.59 -14.95
C ALA A 722 11.80 -25.40 -15.32
N ALA A 723 11.44 -24.66 -16.37
CA ALA A 723 12.21 -23.51 -16.85
C ALA A 723 12.35 -22.41 -15.78
N ASN A 724 11.26 -22.09 -15.07
CA ASN A 724 11.29 -21.05 -14.03
C ASN A 724 12.04 -21.49 -12.77
N TYR A 725 11.89 -22.75 -12.36
CA TYR A 725 12.63 -23.30 -11.22
C TYR A 725 14.14 -23.22 -11.43
N HIS A 726 14.63 -23.51 -12.65
CA HIS A 726 16.05 -23.47 -12.97
C HIS A 726 16.64 -22.05 -13.09
N SER A 727 15.81 -21.01 -13.32
CA SER A 727 16.27 -19.62 -13.43
C SER A 727 16.00 -18.75 -12.18
N SER A 728 15.05 -19.12 -11.32
CA SER A 728 14.64 -18.30 -10.16
C SER A 728 14.61 -19.04 -8.82
N GLY A 729 14.82 -20.37 -8.82
CA GLY A 729 14.61 -21.21 -7.63
C GLY A 729 13.14 -21.31 -7.19
N ARG A 730 12.19 -20.79 -7.96
CA ARG A 730 10.76 -20.77 -7.67
C ARG A 730 9.95 -21.23 -8.88
N TYR A 731 8.81 -21.88 -8.64
CA TYR A 731 7.95 -22.38 -9.72
C TYR A 731 7.08 -21.29 -10.37
N PHE A 732 6.79 -20.18 -9.68
CA PHE A 732 5.91 -19.11 -10.17
C PHE A 732 6.48 -17.69 -9.95
N PHE A 733 6.07 -16.75 -10.81
CA PHE A 733 6.59 -15.38 -10.87
C PHE A 733 5.92 -14.36 -9.91
N PHE A 734 4.87 -14.73 -9.15
CA PHE A 734 4.06 -13.77 -8.38
C PHE A 734 3.87 -14.18 -6.91
N GLY A 735 4.26 -13.30 -5.99
CA GLY A 735 3.94 -13.39 -4.56
C GLY A 735 2.70 -12.56 -4.19
N THR A 736 1.50 -13.14 -4.32
CA THR A 736 0.24 -12.58 -3.78
C THR A 736 -0.68 -13.72 -3.32
N LYS A 737 -1.90 -13.43 -2.84
CA LYS A 737 -2.85 -14.41 -2.24
C LYS A 737 -3.17 -15.65 -3.11
N THR A 738 -2.83 -15.64 -4.40
CA THR A 738 -2.76 -16.82 -5.30
C THR A 738 -1.91 -17.96 -4.73
N ALA A 739 -0.93 -17.66 -3.87
CA ALA A 739 -0.04 -18.62 -3.21
C ALA A 739 -0.78 -19.77 -2.51
N GLN A 740 -1.99 -19.55 -1.97
CA GLN A 740 -2.75 -20.60 -1.28
C GLN A 740 -3.47 -21.59 -2.23
N GLN A 741 -3.63 -21.22 -3.51
CA GLN A 741 -3.99 -22.17 -4.57
C GLN A 741 -2.75 -22.88 -5.12
N VAL A 742 -1.62 -22.17 -5.23
CA VAL A 742 -0.33 -22.74 -5.63
C VAL A 742 0.15 -23.80 -4.62
N SER A 743 0.06 -23.54 -3.31
CA SER A 743 0.47 -24.51 -2.27
C SER A 743 -0.34 -25.80 -2.24
N LYS A 744 -1.57 -25.79 -2.78
CA LYS A 744 -2.34 -27.02 -3.03
C LYS A 744 -1.81 -27.83 -4.21
N ILE A 745 -1.20 -27.17 -5.20
CA ILE A 745 -0.57 -27.81 -6.37
C ILE A 745 0.84 -28.29 -6.01
N GLU A 746 1.63 -27.50 -5.28
CA GLU A 746 2.95 -27.88 -4.75
C GLU A 746 2.90 -29.22 -3.98
N LYS A 747 1.85 -29.41 -3.17
CA LYS A 747 1.61 -30.64 -2.39
C LYS A 747 1.10 -31.83 -3.21
N MET A 748 0.75 -31.64 -4.49
CA MET A 748 0.35 -32.71 -5.41
C MET A 748 1.49 -33.16 -6.34
N ILE A 749 2.61 -32.44 -6.38
CA ILE A 749 3.77 -32.79 -7.22
C ILE A 749 4.42 -34.14 -6.82
N PRO A 750 4.58 -34.49 -5.52
CA PRO A 750 5.19 -35.77 -5.12
C PRO A 750 4.35 -37.01 -5.45
N ASP A 751 3.03 -36.85 -5.56
CA ASP A 751 2.08 -37.96 -5.74
C ASP A 751 1.90 -38.37 -7.22
N VAL A 752 2.59 -37.69 -8.15
CA VAL A 752 2.62 -38.07 -9.58
C VAL A 752 3.71 -39.12 -9.78
N GLU A 753 3.37 -40.39 -9.53
CA GLU A 753 4.26 -41.52 -9.84
C GLU A 753 4.71 -41.47 -11.31
N ALA A 754 6.02 -41.66 -11.52
CA ALA A 754 6.57 -41.78 -12.87
C ALA A 754 5.99 -43.02 -13.58
N PRO A 755 5.63 -42.94 -14.87
CA PRO A 755 5.15 -44.11 -15.61
C PRO A 755 6.16 -45.26 -15.55
N PRO A 756 5.72 -46.51 -15.31
CA PRO A 756 6.62 -47.64 -15.17
C PRO A 756 7.41 -47.88 -16.47
N GLU A 757 8.69 -48.22 -16.32
CA GLU A 757 9.63 -48.42 -17.44
C GLU A 757 9.06 -49.36 -18.50
N ILE A 758 8.98 -48.87 -19.74
CA ILE A 758 8.63 -49.70 -20.90
C ILE A 758 9.82 -50.62 -21.17
N LYS A 759 9.74 -51.85 -20.65
CA LYS A 759 10.70 -52.92 -20.95
C LYS A 759 10.64 -53.27 -22.43
N VAL A 760 11.59 -52.72 -23.18
CA VAL A 760 11.86 -53.08 -24.58
C VAL A 760 12.14 -54.59 -24.69
N LYS A 761 11.62 -55.20 -25.76
CA LYS A 761 11.91 -56.57 -26.19
C LYS A 761 12.63 -56.54 -27.53
#